data_AF-A0A5N5D5L4-F1
#
_entry.id   AF-A0A5N5D5L4-F1
#
_cell.length_a   1.000
_cell.length_b   1.000
_cell.length_c   1.000
_cell.angle_alpha   90.00
_cell.angle_beta   90.00
_cell.angle_gamma   90.00
#
_symmetry.space_group_name_H-M   'P 1'
#
loop_
_entity.id
_entity.type
_entity.pdbx_description
1 polymer ?
#
loop_
_entity_poly.entity_id
_entity_poly.type
_entity_poly.pdbx_seq_one_letter_code
_entity_poly.pdbx_strand_id
1 'polypeptide(L)'
;MALILGNGHGSGSQAPSSGAPTILGDDDDDDKRQCNGICRDGNQCRRTVRKEAWRLHKVRFCNLHAWQATDAPTRAAAETRHLRAENQQLRTENEQLQAAVHGVTRANDGFATANQGLRARAVAAEDAVASLRRSRDEAKRQLEARLAAADATAAGIRGERDQLRRSRDAEAQANRDLLARLAAAAESNAATFRSERDRLEQSHLEERARLAAVEASLEERLEASKAENAALTREKAEGNKAREELEAEVGKLRGEQERSARDLQDATNRAGEAEKRHEAAEGELSDARATNASLTSELKAAQNTAEALEAKLRRADSNNETLTAKVKAAQNNTKATEAKLSQANADNEALTSKVETAQENTKAIEAKLSQAEAKLSQADADNEALTAKVKAAQENAEALEEKLSQADSNNEALNAKFKTAQENTKALETKLSQAVADNETLTGKVETAQKSADALEEQLGQAKADKETLSAKVEKSQERTDVLEEQLGEAKADKETLSAKVEKIQERTDALEEQLGQAKADNDRLGTRVSDCEGQLRDSRGDVEALRAELSRINADNDRLNNRLSDAEAELTNTREENATLAAELEDSEDIREALEGEVIRLTIRVSDAREEQRSTRRTIMPTEFQDSDDGLEDEFSRMAM
;
A
#
# COMPACT_ATOMS: atom_id res chain seq x y z
N MET A 1 54.68 -1.08 14.03
CA MET A 1 55.16 -0.70 15.38
C MET A 1 55.38 -2.00 16.14
N ALA A 2 56.62 -2.37 16.45
CA ALA A 2 57.41 -1.94 17.62
C ALA A 2 56.95 -2.68 18.90
N LEU A 3 57.74 -3.64 19.42
CA LEU A 3 58.65 -3.53 20.59
C LEU A 3 57.87 -3.51 21.93
N ILE A 4 58.20 -4.23 23.03
CA ILE A 4 59.50 -4.38 23.74
C ILE A 4 59.59 -5.71 24.57
N LEU A 5 60.76 -6.36 24.53
CA LEU A 5 61.60 -7.10 25.52
C LEU A 5 61.08 -7.78 26.82
N GLY A 6 61.83 -8.80 27.28
CA GLY A 6 61.93 -9.31 28.67
C GLY A 6 61.81 -10.85 28.82
N ASN A 7 62.82 -11.74 28.91
CA ASN A 7 64.26 -11.74 29.19
C ASN A 7 64.67 -12.28 30.59
N GLY A 8 65.16 -13.54 30.65
CA GLY A 8 66.18 -14.04 31.59
C GLY A 8 65.74 -14.63 32.95
N HIS A 9 66.21 -15.85 33.27
CA HIS A 9 67.41 -16.10 34.10
C HIS A 9 67.72 -17.61 34.27
N GLY A 10 68.94 -17.96 34.69
CA GLY A 10 69.33 -19.33 35.02
C GLY A 10 70.60 -19.42 35.88
N SER A 11 70.60 -20.39 36.80
CA SER A 11 71.69 -20.86 37.67
C SER A 11 71.26 -22.27 38.17
N GLY A 12 72.12 -23.25 38.44
CA GLY A 12 73.24 -23.22 39.38
C GLY A 12 72.72 -23.43 40.82
N SER A 13 73.28 -24.30 41.67
CA SER A 13 74.48 -25.15 41.54
C SER A 13 74.59 -26.12 42.75
N GLN A 14 75.75 -26.79 42.89
CA GLN A 14 76.30 -27.40 44.12
C GLN A 14 75.71 -28.72 44.67
N ALA A 15 76.66 -29.62 44.96
CA ALA A 15 76.59 -30.63 46.01
C ALA A 15 77.81 -30.46 46.94
N PRO A 16 77.70 -30.78 48.24
CA PRO A 16 78.82 -31.17 49.10
C PRO A 16 78.70 -32.69 49.42
N SER A 17 79.72 -33.57 49.32
CA SER A 17 81.13 -33.56 49.76
C SER A 17 81.36 -34.16 51.17
N SER A 18 81.72 -35.45 51.19
CA SER A 18 82.76 -36.10 52.01
C SER A 18 83.10 -35.61 53.43
N GLY A 19 83.02 -36.53 54.40
CA GLY A 19 83.76 -36.53 55.67
C GLY A 19 83.48 -37.84 56.42
N ALA A 20 84.36 -38.85 56.49
CA ALA A 20 85.74 -38.95 57.02
C ALA A 20 85.76 -39.44 58.50
N PRO A 21 86.73 -40.29 58.91
CA PRO A 21 86.56 -41.17 60.08
C PRO A 21 87.24 -40.66 61.36
N THR A 22 86.82 -41.21 62.51
CA THR A 22 87.51 -41.07 63.79
C THR A 22 88.29 -42.35 64.12
N ILE A 23 89.62 -42.23 64.14
CA ILE A 23 90.56 -43.17 64.76
C ILE A 23 90.77 -42.72 66.22
N LEU A 24 91.42 -43.57 67.03
CA LEU A 24 91.82 -43.43 68.46
C LEU A 24 90.92 -44.25 69.41
N GLY A 25 91.48 -45.14 70.23
CA GLY A 25 92.89 -45.56 70.29
C GLY A 25 93.09 -46.78 71.21
N ASP A 26 94.27 -47.40 71.10
CA ASP A 26 94.77 -48.31 72.12
C ASP A 26 95.28 -47.49 73.32
N ASP A 27 94.72 -47.70 74.50
CA ASP A 27 95.30 -47.35 75.79
C ASP A 27 95.17 -48.57 76.70
N ASP A 28 96.29 -49.00 77.29
CA ASP A 28 96.37 -50.12 78.23
C ASP A 28 95.95 -49.70 79.66
N ASP A 29 95.97 -50.66 80.59
CA ASP A 29 95.87 -50.44 82.05
C ASP A 29 94.57 -49.80 82.62
N ASP A 30 93.52 -50.64 82.77
CA ASP A 30 93.03 -50.95 84.13
C ASP A 30 92.33 -52.33 84.21
N ASP A 31 92.39 -52.99 85.37
CA ASP A 31 92.19 -54.44 85.53
C ASP A 31 90.73 -54.88 85.74
N LYS A 32 89.82 -54.43 84.85
CA LYS A 32 88.35 -54.53 85.02
C LYS A 32 87.61 -55.15 83.82
N ARG A 33 88.10 -56.28 83.27
CA ARG A 33 87.40 -57.01 82.19
C ARG A 33 85.99 -57.45 82.62
N GLN A 34 84.98 -57.31 81.76
CA GLN A 34 83.59 -57.71 82.08
C GLN A 34 83.34 -59.23 81.96
N CYS A 35 82.25 -59.68 82.58
CA CYS A 35 81.82 -61.08 82.63
C CYS A 35 81.02 -61.46 81.37
N ASN A 36 81.59 -62.28 80.49
CA ASN A 36 80.87 -62.79 79.30
C ASN A 36 79.84 -63.91 79.60
N GLY A 37 79.32 -63.94 80.82
CA GLY A 37 78.14 -64.73 81.17
C GLY A 37 76.86 -64.02 80.73
N ILE A 38 75.82 -64.79 80.43
CA ILE A 38 74.47 -64.30 80.14
C ILE A 38 73.63 -64.53 81.39
N CYS A 39 73.06 -63.47 81.95
CA CYS A 39 72.19 -63.56 83.12
C CYS A 39 70.89 -64.33 82.80
N ARG A 40 70.14 -64.78 83.82
CA ARG A 40 68.93 -65.62 83.63
C ARG A 40 67.79 -64.95 82.85
N ASP A 41 67.82 -63.63 82.74
CA ASP A 41 66.94 -62.76 81.95
C ASP A 41 67.34 -62.67 80.46
N GLY A 42 68.46 -63.29 80.05
CA GLY A 42 68.97 -63.27 78.68
C GLY A 42 69.93 -62.12 78.37
N ASN A 43 70.15 -61.20 79.31
CA ASN A 43 71.04 -60.04 79.13
C ASN A 43 72.52 -60.39 79.42
N GLN A 44 73.45 -59.77 78.69
CA GLN A 44 74.88 -59.95 78.94
C GLN A 44 75.32 -59.33 80.28
N CYS A 45 76.10 -60.06 81.07
CA CYS A 45 76.40 -59.71 82.46
C CYS A 45 77.40 -58.54 82.59
N ARG A 46 76.88 -57.33 82.79
CA ARG A 46 77.65 -56.08 82.97
C ARG A 46 78.55 -56.01 84.24
N ARG A 47 78.79 -57.13 84.94
CA ARG A 47 79.69 -57.20 86.11
C ARG A 47 81.15 -57.30 85.68
N THR A 48 82.03 -56.48 86.25
CA THR A 48 83.49 -56.56 86.06
C THR A 48 84.11 -57.69 86.90
N VAL A 49 85.23 -58.26 86.44
CA VAL A 49 85.86 -59.44 87.05
C VAL A 49 87.38 -59.31 87.20
N ARG A 50 87.85 -59.52 88.43
CA ARG A 50 89.25 -59.39 88.89
C ARG A 50 90.18 -60.46 88.28
N LYS A 51 91.50 -60.31 88.47
CA LYS A 51 92.55 -61.24 87.96
C LYS A 51 92.33 -62.72 88.32
N GLU A 52 91.76 -63.02 89.48
CA GLU A 52 91.51 -64.36 90.03
C GLU A 52 90.25 -65.07 89.46
N ALA A 53 89.51 -64.43 88.55
CA ALA A 53 88.28 -64.97 87.99
C ALA A 53 88.46 -66.30 87.23
N TRP A 54 87.39 -67.11 87.20
CA TRP A 54 87.33 -68.31 86.36
C TRP A 54 87.63 -67.97 84.89
N ARG A 55 88.60 -68.68 84.31
CA ARG A 55 89.01 -68.54 82.90
C ARG A 55 88.80 -69.85 82.16
N LEU A 56 88.15 -69.79 81.01
CA LEU A 56 88.23 -70.86 80.01
C LEU A 56 88.54 -70.22 78.66
N HIS A 57 89.51 -70.77 77.92
CA HIS A 57 89.89 -70.33 76.57
C HIS A 57 89.97 -68.79 76.40
N LYS A 58 90.77 -68.13 77.27
CA LYS A 58 90.99 -66.67 77.36
C LYS A 58 89.81 -65.79 77.80
N VAL A 59 88.58 -66.31 77.91
CA VAL A 59 87.40 -65.57 78.40
C VAL A 59 87.31 -65.61 79.93
N ARG A 60 86.92 -64.50 80.58
CA ARG A 60 86.67 -64.42 82.05
C ARG A 60 85.17 -64.45 82.36
N PHE A 61 84.79 -65.19 83.41
CA PHE A 61 83.43 -65.23 83.97
C PHE A 61 83.48 -64.88 85.46
N CYS A 62 82.50 -64.13 85.96
CA CYS A 62 82.34 -63.95 87.42
C CYS A 62 81.78 -65.21 88.06
N ASN A 63 81.99 -65.40 89.37
CA ASN A 63 81.68 -66.66 90.05
C ASN A 63 80.19 -67.08 89.96
N LEU A 64 79.26 -66.12 89.75
CA LEU A 64 77.84 -66.41 89.49
C LEU A 64 77.57 -67.11 88.15
N HIS A 65 78.49 -67.00 87.20
CA HIS A 65 78.42 -67.53 85.84
C HIS A 65 79.55 -68.53 85.53
N ALA A 66 80.27 -69.01 86.55
CA ALA A 66 81.32 -70.03 86.37
C ALA A 66 80.77 -71.31 85.69
N TRP A 67 79.52 -71.67 85.97
CA TRP A 67 78.82 -72.79 85.32
C TRP A 67 78.67 -72.62 83.79
N GLN A 68 78.61 -71.38 83.29
CA GLN A 68 78.53 -71.06 81.85
C GLN A 68 79.90 -71.10 81.15
N ALA A 69 80.99 -71.13 81.91
CA ALA A 69 82.31 -71.44 81.37
C ALA A 69 82.43 -72.95 81.07
N THR A 70 81.83 -73.80 81.92
CA THR A 70 81.90 -75.26 81.81
C THR A 70 80.83 -75.90 80.91
N ASP A 71 79.66 -75.27 80.77
CA ASP A 71 78.53 -75.83 80.01
C ASP A 71 78.24 -75.05 78.72
N ALA A 72 78.95 -75.40 77.65
CA ALA A 72 78.79 -74.79 76.33
C ALA A 72 77.36 -74.84 75.73
N PRO A 73 76.59 -75.95 75.81
CA PRO A 73 75.26 -76.00 75.20
C PRO A 73 74.22 -75.08 75.85
N THR A 74 74.28 -74.80 77.16
CA THR A 74 73.34 -73.80 77.73
C THR A 74 73.64 -72.38 77.28
N ARG A 75 74.90 -72.01 77.02
CA ARG A 75 75.23 -70.72 76.40
C ARG A 75 74.64 -70.62 74.99
N ALA A 76 74.89 -71.62 74.14
CA ALA A 76 74.33 -71.68 72.79
C ALA A 76 72.78 -71.64 72.81
N ALA A 77 72.14 -72.30 73.78
CA ALA A 77 70.69 -72.29 73.96
C ALA A 77 70.13 -70.98 74.54
N ALA A 78 70.95 -70.11 75.12
CA ALA A 78 70.56 -68.75 75.52
C ALA A 78 70.72 -67.76 74.35
N GLU A 79 71.85 -67.83 73.67
CA GLU A 79 72.17 -67.03 72.46
C GLU A 79 71.18 -67.31 71.33
N THR A 80 70.83 -68.57 71.09
CA THR A 80 69.76 -68.98 70.16
C THR A 80 68.37 -68.45 70.57
N ARG A 81 68.12 -68.19 71.87
CA ARG A 81 66.87 -67.57 72.33
C ARG A 81 66.85 -66.06 72.07
N HIS A 82 67.96 -65.36 72.30
CA HIS A 82 68.09 -63.93 71.92
C HIS A 82 67.86 -63.76 70.42
N LEU A 83 68.62 -64.47 69.58
CA LEU A 83 68.54 -64.38 68.12
C LEU A 83 67.15 -64.75 67.58
N ARG A 84 66.39 -65.62 68.27
CA ARG A 84 64.97 -65.91 67.94
C ARG A 84 64.04 -64.76 68.31
N ALA A 85 64.18 -64.15 69.49
CA ALA A 85 63.38 -63.00 69.89
C ALA A 85 63.64 -61.80 68.96
N GLU A 86 64.91 -61.56 68.62
CA GLU A 86 65.36 -60.53 67.69
C GLU A 86 64.86 -60.79 66.26
N ASN A 87 64.92 -62.03 65.76
CA ASN A 87 64.29 -62.41 64.50
C ASN A 87 62.76 -62.26 64.53
N GLN A 88 62.11 -62.48 65.67
CA GLN A 88 60.67 -62.31 65.82
C GLN A 88 60.29 -60.81 65.81
N GLN A 89 61.06 -59.96 66.50
CA GLN A 89 60.92 -58.50 66.43
C GLN A 89 61.12 -58.00 64.99
N LEU A 90 62.23 -58.36 64.34
CA LEU A 90 62.52 -57.97 62.95
C LEU A 90 61.43 -58.44 61.97
N ARG A 91 60.79 -59.60 62.21
CA ARG A 91 59.61 -60.03 61.44
C ARG A 91 58.41 -59.11 61.68
N THR A 92 58.08 -58.79 62.93
CA THR A 92 56.98 -57.85 63.21
C THR A 92 57.23 -56.44 62.67
N GLU A 93 58.47 -55.97 62.66
CA GLU A 93 58.87 -54.70 62.03
C GLU A 93 58.75 -54.78 60.50
N ASN A 94 59.13 -55.90 59.88
CA ASN A 94 58.97 -56.11 58.45
C ASN A 94 57.49 -56.22 58.05
N GLU A 95 56.65 -56.89 58.84
CA GLU A 95 55.20 -56.97 58.68
C GLU A 95 54.54 -55.57 58.80
N GLN A 96 54.98 -54.75 59.76
CA GLN A 96 54.55 -53.36 59.89
C GLN A 96 54.98 -52.49 58.70
N LEU A 97 56.21 -52.64 58.22
CA LEU A 97 56.70 -51.94 57.01
C LEU A 97 55.95 -52.39 55.76
N GLN A 98 55.67 -53.68 55.59
CA GLN A 98 54.83 -54.19 54.51
C GLN A 98 53.40 -53.63 54.60
N ALA A 99 52.80 -53.59 55.79
CA ALA A 99 51.47 -53.00 55.99
C ALA A 99 51.45 -51.50 55.68
N ALA A 100 52.51 -50.76 56.05
CA ALA A 100 52.69 -49.35 55.71
C ALA A 100 52.83 -49.14 54.20
N VAL A 101 53.64 -49.96 53.50
CA VAL A 101 53.75 -49.95 52.03
C VAL A 101 52.40 -50.24 51.38
N HIS A 102 51.65 -51.24 51.84
CA HIS A 102 50.28 -51.50 51.35
C HIS A 102 49.30 -50.36 51.68
N GLY A 103 49.55 -49.57 52.72
CA GLY A 103 48.85 -48.31 52.99
C GLY A 103 49.17 -47.23 51.96
N VAL A 104 50.46 -47.00 51.69
CA VAL A 104 50.95 -46.02 50.71
C VAL A 104 50.50 -46.38 49.29
N THR A 105 50.58 -47.64 48.86
CA THR A 105 50.09 -48.08 47.54
C THR A 105 48.60 -47.80 47.40
N ARG A 106 47.76 -48.20 48.36
CA ARG A 106 46.31 -47.91 48.32
C ARG A 106 45.99 -46.41 48.32
N ALA A 107 46.78 -45.60 49.04
CA ALA A 107 46.64 -44.14 48.99
C ALA A 107 47.02 -43.59 47.60
N ASN A 108 48.10 -44.09 47.00
CA ASN A 108 48.54 -43.72 45.65
C ASN A 108 47.54 -44.14 44.56
N ASP A 109 46.94 -45.32 44.67
CA ASP A 109 45.87 -45.79 43.78
C ASP A 109 44.61 -44.90 43.92
N GLY A 110 44.30 -44.48 45.17
CA GLY A 110 43.26 -43.49 45.45
C GLY A 110 43.55 -42.14 44.80
N PHE A 111 44.79 -41.63 44.91
CA PHE A 111 45.22 -40.39 44.24
C PHE A 111 45.21 -40.52 42.71
N ALA A 112 45.62 -41.67 42.16
CA ALA A 112 45.57 -41.92 40.72
C ALA A 112 44.11 -41.93 40.21
N THR A 113 43.21 -42.58 40.93
CA THR A 113 41.77 -42.61 40.64
C THR A 113 41.15 -41.21 40.73
N ALA A 114 41.50 -40.44 41.77
CA ALA A 114 41.06 -39.05 41.92
C ALA A 114 41.58 -38.15 40.79
N ASN A 115 42.84 -38.31 40.36
CA ASN A 115 43.45 -37.57 39.26
C ASN A 115 42.80 -37.93 37.91
N GLN A 116 42.48 -39.20 37.66
CA GLN A 116 41.66 -39.61 36.51
C GLN A 116 40.27 -38.96 36.55
N GLY A 117 39.61 -38.93 37.71
CA GLY A 117 38.32 -38.25 37.90
C GLY A 117 38.40 -36.73 37.64
N LEU A 118 39.48 -36.07 38.07
CA LEU A 118 39.73 -34.66 37.77
C LEU A 118 39.98 -34.41 36.28
N ARG A 119 40.74 -35.27 35.60
CA ARG A 119 40.96 -35.19 34.14
C ARG A 119 39.66 -35.38 33.35
N ALA A 120 38.83 -36.35 33.73
CA ALA A 120 37.51 -36.55 33.12
C ALA A 120 36.59 -35.34 33.31
N ARG A 121 36.61 -34.70 34.49
CA ARG A 121 35.90 -33.44 34.75
C ARG A 121 36.45 -32.26 33.94
N ALA A 122 37.77 -32.18 33.73
CA ALA A 122 38.38 -31.15 32.91
C ALA A 122 37.94 -31.26 31.44
N VAL A 123 38.02 -32.45 30.84
CA VAL A 123 37.54 -32.70 29.46
C VAL A 123 36.04 -32.39 29.34
N ALA A 124 35.21 -32.83 30.28
CA ALA A 124 33.78 -32.52 30.28
C ALA A 124 33.49 -31.00 30.39
N ALA A 125 34.34 -30.24 31.10
CA ALA A 125 34.25 -28.79 31.17
C ALA A 125 34.70 -28.11 29.85
N GLU A 126 35.73 -28.63 29.19
CA GLU A 126 36.16 -28.15 27.86
C GLU A 126 35.08 -28.41 26.80
N ASP A 127 34.47 -29.59 26.79
CA ASP A 127 33.32 -29.92 25.92
C ASP A 127 32.10 -29.03 26.19
N ALA A 128 31.80 -28.75 27.47
CA ALA A 128 30.74 -27.82 27.85
C ALA A 128 31.04 -26.40 27.34
N VAL A 129 32.28 -25.91 27.49
CA VAL A 129 32.72 -24.61 26.95
C VAL A 129 32.67 -24.59 25.41
N ALA A 130 33.03 -25.68 24.73
CA ALA A 130 32.93 -25.82 23.28
C ALA A 130 31.47 -25.87 22.80
N SER A 131 30.56 -26.45 23.58
CA SER A 131 29.11 -26.40 23.35
C SER A 131 28.55 -24.99 23.52
N LEU A 132 28.89 -24.31 24.61
CA LEU A 132 28.48 -22.92 24.88
C LEU A 132 29.02 -21.94 23.82
N ARG A 133 30.26 -22.12 23.35
CA ARG A 133 30.81 -21.32 22.23
C ARG A 133 30.00 -21.53 20.94
N ARG A 134 29.69 -22.77 20.56
CA ARG A 134 28.85 -23.07 19.39
C ARG A 134 27.45 -22.47 19.52
N SER A 135 26.82 -22.58 20.69
CA SER A 135 25.51 -21.98 20.97
C SER A 135 25.53 -20.45 20.88
N ARG A 136 26.53 -19.79 21.47
CA ARG A 136 26.76 -18.34 21.35
C ARG A 136 26.95 -17.90 19.90
N ASP A 137 27.78 -18.61 19.14
CA ASP A 137 28.13 -18.23 17.77
C ASP A 137 26.94 -18.44 16.82
N GLU A 138 26.10 -19.42 17.09
CA GLU A 138 24.83 -19.62 16.39
C GLU A 138 23.79 -18.56 16.76
N ALA A 139 23.62 -18.24 18.05
CA ALA A 139 22.78 -17.12 18.48
C ALA A 139 23.24 -15.77 17.88
N LYS A 140 24.55 -15.57 17.71
CA LYS A 140 25.12 -14.40 17.02
C LYS A 140 24.69 -14.37 15.55
N ARG A 141 24.81 -15.47 14.80
CA ARG A 141 24.32 -15.54 13.40
C ARG A 141 22.83 -15.24 13.29
N GLN A 142 22.02 -15.75 14.22
CA GLN A 142 20.58 -15.51 14.24
C GLN A 142 20.23 -14.04 14.52
N LEU A 143 21.02 -13.35 15.35
CA LEU A 143 20.90 -11.90 15.55
C LEU A 143 21.36 -11.11 14.32
N GLU A 144 22.47 -11.49 13.67
CA GLU A 144 22.98 -10.85 12.45
C GLU A 144 21.98 -11.02 11.28
N ALA A 145 21.39 -12.20 11.11
CA ALA A 145 20.34 -12.45 10.12
C ALA A 145 19.05 -11.66 10.42
N ARG A 146 18.64 -11.55 11.69
CA ARG A 146 17.50 -10.72 12.11
C ARG A 146 17.74 -9.23 11.85
N LEU A 147 18.95 -8.73 12.09
CA LEU A 147 19.32 -7.34 11.79
C LEU A 147 19.25 -7.07 10.28
N ALA A 148 19.84 -7.94 9.46
CA ALA A 148 19.79 -7.82 8.00
C ALA A 148 18.34 -7.85 7.45
N ALA A 149 17.47 -8.69 8.02
CA ALA A 149 16.04 -8.73 7.69
C ALA A 149 15.30 -7.45 8.11
N ALA A 150 15.65 -6.87 9.26
CA ALA A 150 15.10 -5.59 9.72
C ALA A 150 15.56 -4.42 8.84
N ASP A 151 16.83 -4.39 8.42
CA ASP A 151 17.37 -3.38 7.50
C ASP A 151 16.73 -3.46 6.11
N ALA A 152 16.48 -4.68 5.60
CA ALA A 152 15.74 -4.91 4.36
C ALA A 152 14.29 -4.42 4.45
N THR A 153 13.61 -4.73 5.56
CA THR A 153 12.24 -4.24 5.83
C THR A 153 12.21 -2.71 5.92
N ALA A 154 13.19 -2.11 6.61
CA ALA A 154 13.33 -0.66 6.69
C ALA A 154 13.68 -0.01 5.34
N ALA A 155 14.36 -0.72 4.43
CA ALA A 155 14.59 -0.27 3.06
C ALA A 155 13.30 -0.29 2.23
N GLY A 156 12.47 -1.33 2.37
CA GLY A 156 11.14 -1.40 1.76
C GLY A 156 10.25 -0.24 2.19
N ILE A 157 10.11 -0.02 3.51
CA ILE A 157 9.32 1.08 4.09
C ILE A 157 9.83 2.46 3.63
N ARG A 158 11.14 2.64 3.45
CA ARG A 158 11.71 3.87 2.86
C ARG A 158 11.26 4.04 1.40
N GLY A 159 11.34 2.98 0.59
CA GLY A 159 10.90 2.97 -0.81
C GLY A 159 9.41 3.31 -0.97
N GLU A 160 8.54 2.63 -0.21
CA GLU A 160 7.10 2.88 -0.18
C GLU A 160 6.77 4.32 0.23
N ARG A 161 7.39 4.82 1.31
CA ARG A 161 7.21 6.20 1.77
C ARG A 161 7.64 7.23 0.71
N ASP A 162 8.73 6.97 -0.01
CA ASP A 162 9.24 7.87 -1.05
C ASP A 162 8.49 7.70 -2.39
N GLN A 163 7.72 6.62 -2.58
CA GLN A 163 6.69 6.50 -3.62
C GLN A 163 5.40 7.25 -3.24
N LEU A 164 4.91 7.10 -2.00
CA LEU A 164 3.76 7.84 -1.47
C LEU A 164 3.98 9.36 -1.50
N ARG A 165 5.19 9.82 -1.16
CA ARG A 165 5.60 11.23 -1.33
C ARG A 165 5.45 11.68 -2.78
N ARG A 166 6.04 10.95 -3.73
CA ARG A 166 5.92 11.28 -5.17
C ARG A 166 4.47 11.29 -5.66
N SER A 167 3.64 10.34 -5.21
CA SER A 167 2.21 10.30 -5.53
C SER A 167 1.47 11.54 -5.00
N ARG A 168 1.63 11.84 -3.71
CA ARG A 168 1.01 12.99 -3.04
C ARG A 168 1.49 14.32 -3.61
N ASP A 169 2.76 14.44 -3.96
CA ASP A 169 3.34 15.68 -4.47
C ASP A 169 2.89 15.93 -5.92
N ALA A 170 2.67 14.87 -6.71
CA ALA A 170 2.03 14.95 -8.03
C ALA A 170 0.52 15.27 -7.94
N GLU A 171 -0.20 14.66 -6.99
CA GLU A 171 -1.60 14.99 -6.69
C GLU A 171 -1.75 16.46 -6.24
N ALA A 172 -0.85 16.92 -5.37
CA ALA A 172 -0.81 18.32 -4.94
C ALA A 172 -0.47 19.29 -6.09
N GLN A 173 0.23 18.85 -7.14
CA GLN A 173 0.42 19.63 -8.36
C GLN A 173 -0.85 19.64 -9.23
N ALA A 174 -1.46 18.47 -9.49
CA ALA A 174 -2.71 18.37 -10.23
C ALA A 174 -3.84 19.21 -9.60
N ASN A 175 -3.91 19.24 -8.26
CA ASN A 175 -4.86 20.08 -7.52
C ASN A 175 -4.56 21.59 -7.66
N ARG A 176 -3.28 22.02 -7.75
CA ARG A 176 -2.93 23.42 -8.07
C ARG A 176 -3.34 23.77 -9.50
N ASP A 177 -3.09 22.89 -10.45
CA ASP A 177 -3.42 23.11 -11.86
C ASP A 177 -4.95 23.18 -12.06
N LEU A 178 -5.72 22.36 -11.33
CA LEU A 178 -7.19 22.46 -11.28
C LEU A 178 -7.65 23.77 -10.64
N LEU A 179 -7.09 24.18 -9.50
CA LEU A 179 -7.43 25.45 -8.86
C LEU A 179 -7.09 26.66 -9.74
N ALA A 180 -5.98 26.63 -10.48
CA ALA A 180 -5.62 27.67 -11.44
C ALA A 180 -6.63 27.77 -12.60
N ARG A 181 -7.10 26.63 -13.13
CA ARG A 181 -8.17 26.61 -14.15
C ARG A 181 -9.50 27.13 -13.62
N LEU A 182 -9.88 26.75 -12.38
CA LEU A 182 -11.09 27.23 -11.73
C LEU A 182 -11.02 28.74 -11.42
N ALA A 183 -9.86 29.25 -11.01
CA ALA A 183 -9.62 30.67 -10.81
C ALA A 183 -9.77 31.46 -12.13
N ALA A 184 -9.11 31.01 -13.21
CA ALA A 184 -9.25 31.65 -14.53
C ALA A 184 -10.69 31.62 -15.06
N ALA A 185 -11.43 30.52 -14.84
CA ALA A 185 -12.85 30.44 -15.18
C ALA A 185 -13.72 31.39 -14.32
N ALA A 186 -13.43 31.51 -13.03
CA ALA A 186 -14.11 32.45 -12.13
C ALA A 186 -13.81 33.92 -12.47
N GLU A 187 -12.57 34.26 -12.85
CA GLU A 187 -12.19 35.59 -13.32
C GLU A 187 -12.89 35.96 -14.63
N SER A 188 -12.98 35.01 -15.57
CA SER A 188 -13.74 35.15 -16.82
C SER A 188 -15.23 35.39 -16.55
N ASN A 189 -15.87 34.55 -15.73
CA ASN A 189 -17.27 34.72 -15.35
C ASN A 189 -17.49 36.05 -14.60
N ALA A 190 -16.57 36.46 -13.73
CA ALA A 190 -16.64 37.75 -13.04
C ALA A 190 -16.44 38.94 -14.00
N ALA A 191 -15.74 38.78 -15.12
CA ALA A 191 -15.67 39.80 -16.17
C ALA A 191 -17.02 39.91 -16.92
N THR A 192 -17.66 38.78 -17.23
CA THR A 192 -19.02 38.75 -17.80
C THR A 192 -20.03 39.40 -16.85
N PHE A 193 -20.05 39.01 -15.57
CA PHE A 193 -20.96 39.61 -14.59
C PHE A 193 -20.70 41.09 -14.32
N ARG A 194 -19.46 41.57 -14.43
CA ARG A 194 -19.18 43.03 -14.42
C ARG A 194 -19.82 43.70 -15.64
N SER A 195 -19.61 43.17 -16.84
CA SER A 195 -20.22 43.71 -18.08
C SER A 195 -21.76 43.75 -18.01
N GLU A 196 -22.38 42.68 -17.50
CA GLU A 196 -23.84 42.61 -17.30
C GLU A 196 -24.33 43.58 -16.22
N ARG A 197 -23.63 43.66 -15.08
CA ARG A 197 -23.95 44.60 -14.00
C ARG A 197 -23.81 46.04 -14.48
N ASP A 198 -22.74 46.41 -15.17
CA ASP A 198 -22.49 47.77 -15.63
C ASP A 198 -23.57 48.20 -16.65
N ARG A 199 -24.05 47.26 -17.47
CA ARG A 199 -25.22 47.43 -18.35
C ARG A 199 -26.54 47.58 -17.58
N LEU A 200 -26.74 46.84 -16.49
CA LEU A 200 -27.91 46.98 -15.61
C LEU A 200 -27.87 48.27 -14.80
N GLU A 201 -26.70 48.71 -14.33
CA GLU A 201 -26.50 50.01 -13.67
C GLU A 201 -26.81 51.15 -14.63
N GLN A 202 -26.41 51.07 -15.91
CA GLN A 202 -26.85 52.02 -16.93
C GLN A 202 -28.38 52.01 -17.11
N SER A 203 -29.00 50.83 -17.24
CA SER A 203 -30.47 50.71 -17.35
C SER A 203 -31.20 51.29 -16.13
N HIS A 204 -30.69 51.07 -14.92
CA HIS A 204 -31.26 51.62 -13.69
C HIS A 204 -30.96 53.12 -13.51
N LEU A 205 -29.91 53.67 -14.10
CA LEU A 205 -29.70 55.12 -14.19
C LEU A 205 -30.73 55.76 -15.13
N GLU A 206 -31.04 55.13 -16.26
CA GLU A 206 -32.12 55.55 -17.16
C GLU A 206 -33.50 55.45 -16.49
N GLU A 207 -33.77 54.37 -15.73
CA GLU A 207 -35.01 54.24 -14.94
C GLU A 207 -35.07 55.25 -13.79
N ARG A 208 -33.96 55.50 -13.07
CA ARG A 208 -33.91 56.54 -12.02
C ARG A 208 -34.12 57.93 -12.58
N ALA A 209 -33.64 58.24 -13.78
CA ALA A 209 -33.94 59.51 -14.44
C ALA A 209 -35.45 59.63 -14.78
N ARG A 210 -36.11 58.54 -15.18
CA ARG A 210 -37.58 58.49 -15.37
C ARG A 210 -38.33 58.61 -14.05
N LEU A 211 -37.90 57.91 -13.01
CA LEU A 211 -38.52 57.94 -11.68
C LEU A 211 -38.37 59.32 -11.04
N ALA A 212 -37.19 59.95 -11.08
CA ALA A 212 -36.99 61.31 -10.58
C ALA A 212 -37.90 62.35 -11.27
N ALA A 213 -38.19 62.17 -12.57
CA ALA A 213 -39.15 63.01 -13.28
C ALA A 213 -40.61 62.77 -12.84
N VAL A 214 -40.96 61.54 -12.43
CA VAL A 214 -42.26 61.21 -11.83
C VAL A 214 -42.34 61.69 -10.38
N GLU A 215 -41.27 61.54 -9.61
CA GLU A 215 -41.15 62.00 -8.22
C GLU A 215 -41.27 63.52 -8.14
N ALA A 216 -40.63 64.30 -9.02
CA ALA A 216 -40.83 65.75 -9.10
C ALA A 216 -42.31 66.13 -9.34
N SER A 217 -43.02 65.41 -10.21
CA SER A 217 -44.45 65.60 -10.45
C SER A 217 -45.35 65.10 -9.29
N LEU A 218 -44.85 64.18 -8.45
CA LEU A 218 -45.53 63.74 -7.23
C LEU A 218 -45.23 64.67 -6.04
N GLU A 219 -44.06 65.28 -5.96
CA GLU A 219 -43.72 66.30 -4.94
C GLU A 219 -44.54 67.58 -5.16
N GLU A 220 -44.68 68.02 -6.41
CA GLU A 220 -45.62 69.10 -6.80
C GLU A 220 -47.04 68.84 -6.27
N ARG A 221 -47.52 67.58 -6.41
CA ARG A 221 -48.82 67.14 -5.90
C ARG A 221 -48.86 66.92 -4.39
N LEU A 222 -47.72 66.60 -3.76
CA LEU A 222 -47.62 66.35 -2.33
C LEU A 222 -47.56 67.66 -1.54
N GLU A 223 -46.86 68.69 -2.01
CA GLU A 223 -46.91 70.02 -1.38
C GLU A 223 -48.34 70.60 -1.40
N ALA A 224 -49.09 70.37 -2.48
CA ALA A 224 -50.51 70.70 -2.55
C ALA A 224 -51.34 70.00 -1.44
N SER A 225 -51.03 68.75 -1.07
CA SER A 225 -51.73 68.03 0.00
C SER A 225 -51.11 68.21 1.40
N LYS A 226 -49.86 68.67 1.52
CA LYS A 226 -49.28 69.13 2.79
C LYS A 226 -49.92 70.44 3.23
N ALA A 227 -50.23 71.35 2.29
CA ALA A 227 -51.01 72.55 2.57
C ALA A 227 -52.40 72.22 3.17
N GLU A 228 -53.02 71.13 2.70
CA GLU A 228 -54.29 70.59 3.20
C GLU A 228 -54.14 69.96 4.61
N ASN A 229 -53.15 69.08 4.82
CA ASN A 229 -52.91 68.42 6.12
C ASN A 229 -52.39 69.37 7.22
N ALA A 230 -51.79 70.51 6.85
CA ALA A 230 -51.42 71.58 7.78
C ALA A 230 -52.64 72.29 8.40
N ALA A 231 -53.84 72.14 7.83
CA ALA A 231 -55.08 72.53 8.51
C ALA A 231 -55.41 71.55 9.64
N LEU A 232 -55.48 70.24 9.34
CA LEU A 232 -55.91 69.17 10.25
C LEU A 232 -54.97 68.96 11.46
N THR A 233 -53.67 69.26 11.34
CA THR A 233 -52.73 69.09 12.46
C THR A 233 -52.90 70.14 13.57
N ARG A 234 -53.51 71.29 13.29
CA ARG A 234 -53.84 72.29 14.32
C ARG A 234 -54.94 71.78 15.26
N GLU A 235 -55.96 71.13 14.69
CA GLU A 235 -57.10 70.53 15.39
C GLU A 235 -56.66 69.47 16.41
N LYS A 236 -55.67 68.64 16.06
CA LYS A 236 -55.20 67.54 16.94
C LYS A 236 -54.31 67.99 18.10
N ALA A 237 -53.68 69.16 18.00
CA ALA A 237 -52.79 69.69 19.05
C ALA A 237 -53.56 70.03 20.34
N GLU A 238 -54.85 70.37 20.23
CA GLU A 238 -55.71 70.75 21.36
C GLU A 238 -56.06 69.55 22.26
N GLY A 239 -56.11 68.33 21.70
CA GLY A 239 -56.53 67.12 22.43
C GLY A 239 -55.47 66.53 23.37
N ASN A 240 -54.17 66.63 23.06
CA ASN A 240 -53.13 65.99 23.88
C ASN A 240 -52.91 66.67 25.25
N LYS A 241 -53.25 67.96 25.36
CA LYS A 241 -53.03 68.77 26.57
C LYS A 241 -53.81 68.27 27.79
N ALA A 242 -54.87 67.48 27.57
CA ALA A 242 -55.69 66.88 28.63
C ALA A 242 -55.14 65.56 29.21
N ARG A 243 -53.99 65.06 28.72
CA ARG A 243 -53.45 63.75 29.14
C ARG A 243 -52.37 63.83 30.23
N GLU A 244 -51.53 64.87 30.21
CA GLU A 244 -50.37 64.98 31.11
C GLU A 244 -50.76 65.18 32.59
N GLU A 245 -51.98 65.65 32.85
CA GLU A 245 -52.49 65.91 34.21
C GLU A 245 -52.76 64.63 35.03
N LEU A 246 -52.83 63.44 34.40
CA LEU A 246 -53.19 62.18 35.07
C LEU A 246 -52.00 61.36 35.60
N GLU A 247 -50.79 61.55 35.08
CA GLU A 247 -49.66 60.65 35.38
C GLU A 247 -48.86 61.03 36.65
N ALA A 248 -49.20 62.17 37.29
CA ALA A 248 -48.48 62.70 38.45
C ALA A 248 -48.82 62.03 39.81
N GLU A 249 -49.99 61.41 39.97
CA GLU A 249 -50.50 61.04 41.31
C GLU A 249 -49.90 59.72 41.86
N VAL A 250 -49.40 58.85 40.98
CA VAL A 250 -49.04 57.45 41.33
C VAL A 250 -47.75 57.31 42.15
N GLY A 251 -46.87 58.33 42.16
CA GLY A 251 -45.50 58.21 42.68
C GLY A 251 -45.33 58.03 44.20
N LYS A 252 -46.35 58.30 45.02
CA LYS A 252 -46.17 58.54 46.48
C LYS A 252 -46.17 57.30 47.38
N LEU A 253 -46.76 56.17 46.95
CA LEU A 253 -47.11 55.04 47.86
C LEU A 253 -46.05 53.92 48.00
N ARG A 254 -44.78 54.18 47.66
CA ARG A 254 -43.75 53.11 47.52
C ARG A 254 -42.58 53.18 48.54
N GLY A 255 -42.72 53.96 49.62
CA GLY A 255 -41.57 54.39 50.44
C GLY A 255 -41.40 53.78 51.85
N GLU A 256 -42.40 53.11 52.42
CA GLU A 256 -42.48 52.95 53.90
C GLU A 256 -42.23 51.54 54.46
N GLN A 257 -42.14 50.49 53.63
CA GLN A 257 -42.29 49.11 54.11
C GLN A 257 -40.99 48.38 54.52
N GLU A 258 -39.80 48.90 54.23
CA GLU A 258 -38.54 48.09 54.26
C GLU A 258 -37.53 48.41 55.38
N ARG A 259 -37.88 49.21 56.40
CA ARG A 259 -36.90 49.82 57.33
C ARG A 259 -36.93 49.40 58.82
N SER A 260 -37.56 48.28 59.22
CA SER A 260 -37.83 48.01 60.65
C SER A 260 -37.62 46.56 61.13
N ALA A 261 -36.60 45.84 60.64
CA ALA A 261 -36.49 44.39 60.92
C ALA A 261 -35.08 43.73 61.01
N ARG A 262 -33.98 44.47 61.25
CA ARG A 262 -32.61 43.86 61.24
C ARG A 262 -31.63 44.23 62.35
N ASP A 263 -31.96 45.12 63.28
CA ASP A 263 -30.94 45.85 64.06
C ASP A 263 -30.67 45.33 65.49
N LEU A 264 -31.15 44.13 65.87
CA LEU A 264 -30.93 43.53 67.20
C LEU A 264 -30.53 42.05 67.15
N GLN A 265 -29.46 41.74 66.39
CA GLN A 265 -28.76 40.45 66.45
C GLN A 265 -27.31 40.58 67.00
N ASP A 266 -27.03 41.66 67.75
CA ASP A 266 -25.79 41.81 68.52
C ASP A 266 -25.93 41.12 69.90
N ALA A 267 -25.17 40.05 70.16
CA ALA A 267 -23.75 40.05 70.54
C ALA A 267 -23.49 40.23 72.07
N THR A 268 -24.00 39.27 72.84
CA THR A 268 -23.13 38.22 73.43
C THR A 268 -21.87 38.70 74.15
N ASN A 269 -22.00 39.62 75.10
CA ASN A 269 -21.00 39.99 76.11
C ASN A 269 -21.74 40.39 77.42
N ARG A 270 -21.27 40.14 78.65
CA ARG A 270 -20.13 39.36 79.19
C ARG A 270 -20.44 38.93 80.65
N ALA A 271 -19.61 38.08 81.22
CA ALA A 271 -19.79 37.41 82.52
C ALA A 271 -19.79 38.32 83.77
N GLY A 272 -20.34 37.79 84.87
CA GLY A 272 -20.02 38.25 86.24
C GLY A 272 -20.94 37.70 87.33
N GLU A 273 -20.42 36.86 88.23
CA GLU A 273 -20.89 36.72 89.62
C GLU A 273 -19.84 36.00 90.49
N ALA A 274 -19.83 36.24 91.81
CA ALA A 274 -18.78 35.80 92.72
C ALA A 274 -19.24 35.71 94.20
N GLU A 275 -18.39 35.10 95.04
CA GLU A 275 -18.32 35.18 96.52
C GLU A 275 -19.59 34.92 97.37
N LYS A 276 -19.55 33.85 98.18
CA LYS A 276 -19.98 33.74 99.61
C LYS A 276 -19.89 32.29 100.10
N ARG A 277 -19.63 31.96 101.39
CA ARG A 277 -18.88 32.61 102.49
C ARG A 277 -18.68 31.58 103.62
N HIS A 278 -17.68 31.75 104.47
CA HIS A 278 -17.46 31.02 105.73
C HIS A 278 -17.84 31.94 106.93
N GLU A 279 -18.25 31.39 108.09
CA GLU A 279 -17.80 31.74 109.47
C GLU A 279 -18.72 31.24 110.62
N ALA A 280 -18.14 31.17 111.85
CA ALA A 280 -18.74 30.97 113.20
C ALA A 280 -19.36 29.59 113.58
N ALA A 281 -19.40 29.09 114.84
CA ALA A 281 -18.70 29.33 116.14
C ALA A 281 -19.17 28.24 117.18
N GLU A 282 -18.99 28.36 118.52
CA GLU A 282 -17.84 27.83 119.34
C GLU A 282 -18.30 27.37 120.79
N GLY A 283 -17.46 26.67 121.59
CA GLY A 283 -17.67 26.20 123.00
C GLY A 283 -17.01 24.81 123.32
N GLU A 284 -16.96 24.15 124.50
CA GLU A 284 -17.05 24.41 125.98
C GLU A 284 -16.82 23.03 126.73
N LEU A 285 -16.48 22.80 128.03
CA LEU A 285 -15.80 23.53 129.14
C LEU A 285 -15.51 22.58 130.38
N SER A 286 -14.36 22.71 131.10
CA SER A 286 -14.08 22.28 132.53
C SER A 286 -13.97 20.76 132.92
N ASP A 287 -13.20 20.24 133.91
CA ASP A 287 -11.87 20.58 134.52
C ASP A 287 -10.93 19.32 134.63
N ALA A 288 -10.48 18.63 135.71
CA ALA A 288 -10.51 18.70 137.20
C ALA A 288 -9.23 18.01 137.82
N ARG A 289 -8.92 18.13 139.13
CA ARG A 289 -7.57 17.77 139.73
C ARG A 289 -7.52 17.25 141.20
N ALA A 290 -6.33 16.71 141.60
CA ALA A 290 -5.72 16.64 142.97
C ALA A 290 -5.79 15.33 143.84
N THR A 291 -5.06 15.30 144.98
CA THR A 291 -3.98 14.31 145.27
C THR A 291 -3.57 14.04 146.76
N ASN A 292 -3.29 12.76 147.11
CA ASN A 292 -2.23 12.21 148.03
C ASN A 292 -2.29 12.30 149.61
N ALA A 293 -1.59 11.33 150.26
CA ALA A 293 -0.93 11.28 151.60
C ALA A 293 -1.65 10.85 152.92
N SER A 294 -1.05 9.90 153.69
CA SER A 294 -0.64 10.01 155.13
C SER A 294 -0.16 8.67 155.79
N LEU A 295 0.67 8.76 156.86
CA LEU A 295 1.20 7.69 157.76
C LEU A 295 1.61 8.31 159.13
N THR A 296 1.91 7.47 160.17
CA THR A 296 2.78 7.71 161.37
C THR A 296 2.14 7.69 162.78
N SER A 297 2.63 6.81 163.68
CA SER A 297 2.87 7.05 165.12
C SER A 297 3.46 5.81 165.83
N GLU A 298 4.53 5.93 166.65
CA GLU A 298 5.33 4.79 167.17
C GLU A 298 5.74 4.94 168.67
N LEU A 299 6.46 3.91 169.19
CA LEU A 299 7.35 3.94 170.39
C LEU A 299 6.66 4.09 171.77
N LYS A 300 7.33 3.98 172.94
CA LYS A 300 8.79 3.95 173.28
C LYS A 300 9.14 2.85 174.31
N ALA A 301 10.38 2.80 174.82
CA ALA A 301 10.95 1.58 175.45
C ALA A 301 12.03 1.82 176.54
N ALA A 302 12.45 0.70 177.19
CA ALA A 302 13.68 0.42 177.99
C ALA A 302 13.68 0.69 179.51
N GLN A 303 14.13 -0.30 180.30
CA GLN A 303 14.22 -0.29 181.78
C GLN A 303 15.34 -1.26 182.26
N ASN A 304 16.50 -0.71 182.66
CA ASN A 304 17.79 -1.37 182.35
C ASN A 304 18.71 -1.71 183.56
N THR A 305 19.82 -2.39 183.28
CA THR A 305 21.08 -2.57 184.06
C THR A 305 21.17 -3.57 185.22
N ALA A 306 20.09 -4.06 185.83
CA ALA A 306 20.17 -5.31 186.61
C ALA A 306 20.63 -6.50 185.72
N GLU A 307 20.37 -6.33 184.42
CA GLU A 307 20.99 -6.88 183.22
C GLU A 307 22.55 -6.81 183.17
N ALA A 308 23.28 -7.00 184.27
CA ALA A 308 24.74 -6.79 184.34
C ALA A 308 25.56 -8.04 184.71
N LEU A 309 25.27 -8.67 185.85
CA LEU A 309 25.93 -9.92 186.28
C LEU A 309 25.03 -11.15 186.14
N GLU A 310 23.71 -10.95 186.23
CA GLU A 310 22.79 -11.83 185.50
C GLU A 310 23.19 -11.82 184.02
N ALA A 311 23.56 -10.67 183.44
CA ALA A 311 24.24 -10.62 182.14
C ALA A 311 25.75 -10.86 182.14
N LYS A 312 26.34 -11.51 183.16
CA LYS A 312 27.63 -12.22 183.01
C LYS A 312 27.43 -13.72 182.92
N LEU A 313 26.51 -14.31 183.68
CA LEU A 313 26.12 -15.70 183.45
C LEU A 313 25.26 -15.83 182.19
N ARG A 314 24.25 -14.97 181.97
CA ARG A 314 23.67 -14.73 180.63
C ARG A 314 24.66 -14.11 179.63
N ARG A 315 25.94 -13.81 179.93
CA ARG A 315 26.97 -13.66 178.85
C ARG A 315 27.75 -14.93 178.61
N ALA A 316 27.83 -15.87 179.55
CA ALA A 316 28.31 -17.23 179.27
C ALA A 316 27.23 -18.00 178.49
N ASP A 317 26.01 -18.05 179.01
CA ASP A 317 24.85 -18.64 178.35
C ASP A 317 24.47 -17.87 177.10
N SER A 318 24.38 -16.53 177.09
CA SER A 318 24.19 -15.84 175.79
C SER A 318 25.42 -15.92 174.89
N ASN A 319 26.65 -16.15 175.36
CA ASN A 319 27.74 -16.50 174.42
C ASN A 319 27.55 -17.91 173.85
N ASN A 320 27.01 -18.86 174.61
CA ASN A 320 26.79 -20.24 174.15
C ASN A 320 25.52 -20.35 173.28
N GLU A 321 24.47 -19.60 173.59
CA GLU A 321 23.31 -19.33 172.73
C GLU A 321 23.70 -18.48 171.52
N THR A 322 24.59 -17.49 171.64
CA THR A 322 25.10 -16.70 170.50
C THR A 322 26.04 -17.53 169.63
N LEU A 323 26.80 -18.47 170.20
CA LEU A 323 27.57 -19.44 169.42
C LEU A 323 26.63 -20.47 168.78
N THR A 324 25.60 -20.94 169.48
CA THR A 324 24.54 -21.81 168.92
C THR A 324 23.71 -21.08 167.86
N ALA A 325 23.48 -19.78 168.01
CA ALA A 325 22.77 -18.92 167.06
C ALA A 325 23.68 -18.50 165.91
N LYS A 326 25.00 -18.36 166.12
CA LYS A 326 26.00 -18.22 165.05
C LYS A 326 26.22 -19.53 164.30
N VAL A 327 26.08 -20.69 164.96
CA VAL A 327 26.09 -22.01 164.31
C VAL A 327 24.78 -22.24 163.55
N LYS A 328 23.62 -21.89 164.10
CA LYS A 328 22.34 -21.88 163.36
C LYS A 328 22.34 -20.86 162.23
N ALA A 329 22.92 -19.67 162.41
CA ALA A 329 23.06 -18.67 161.35
C ALA A 329 24.10 -19.09 160.31
N ALA A 330 25.19 -19.78 160.70
CA ALA A 330 26.12 -20.40 159.77
C ALA A 330 25.42 -21.50 158.98
N GLN A 331 24.70 -22.43 159.63
CA GLN A 331 23.90 -23.47 158.97
C GLN A 331 22.80 -22.89 158.07
N ASN A 332 22.14 -21.81 158.48
CA ASN A 332 21.14 -21.13 157.66
C ASN A 332 21.79 -20.38 156.49
N ASN A 333 22.98 -19.79 156.67
CA ASN A 333 23.77 -19.22 155.60
C ASN A 333 24.28 -20.31 154.64
N THR A 334 24.73 -21.46 155.14
CA THR A 334 25.10 -22.64 154.35
C THR A 334 23.92 -23.09 153.51
N LYS A 335 22.75 -23.30 154.10
CA LYS A 335 21.49 -23.60 153.38
C LYS A 335 21.11 -22.52 152.38
N ALA A 336 21.31 -21.24 152.70
CA ALA A 336 21.06 -20.15 151.77
C ALA A 336 22.08 -20.09 150.63
N THR A 337 23.33 -20.50 150.84
CA THR A 337 24.34 -20.65 149.78
C THR A 337 24.11 -21.91 148.95
N GLU A 338 23.66 -23.01 149.55
CA GLU A 338 23.24 -24.24 148.85
C GLU A 338 22.01 -23.96 147.98
N ALA A 339 21.02 -23.24 148.49
CA ALA A 339 19.85 -22.80 147.72
C ALA A 339 20.24 -21.86 146.57
N LYS A 340 21.14 -20.89 146.80
CA LYS A 340 21.67 -20.01 145.75
C LYS A 340 22.51 -20.76 144.71
N LEU A 341 23.28 -21.78 145.12
CA LEU A 341 24.06 -22.63 144.22
C LEU A 341 23.13 -23.51 143.38
N SER A 342 22.09 -24.09 143.99
CA SER A 342 21.04 -24.83 143.28
C SER A 342 20.30 -23.94 142.27
N GLN A 343 19.98 -22.70 142.63
CA GLN A 343 19.38 -21.73 141.70
C GLN A 343 20.36 -21.37 140.57
N ALA A 344 21.62 -21.07 140.88
CA ALA A 344 22.63 -20.76 139.86
C ALA A 344 22.90 -21.94 138.90
N ASN A 345 22.78 -23.17 139.37
CA ASN A 345 22.84 -24.36 138.50
C ASN A 345 21.62 -24.45 137.59
N ALA A 346 20.40 -24.29 138.12
CA ALA A 346 19.17 -24.25 137.31
C ALA A 346 19.16 -23.08 136.30
N ASP A 347 19.70 -21.92 136.68
CA ASP A 347 19.86 -20.76 135.80
C ASP A 347 20.89 -21.06 134.68
N ASN A 348 21.99 -21.76 134.98
CA ASN A 348 22.97 -22.22 133.99
C ASN A 348 22.40 -23.29 133.05
N GLU A 349 21.60 -24.24 133.54
CA GLU A 349 20.88 -25.21 132.70
C GLU A 349 19.90 -24.49 131.76
N ALA A 350 19.11 -23.54 132.30
CA ALA A 350 18.18 -22.73 131.51
C ALA A 350 18.88 -21.80 130.51
N LEU A 351 20.10 -21.33 130.80
CA LEU A 351 20.94 -20.59 129.85
C LEU A 351 21.53 -21.52 128.79
N THR A 352 21.92 -22.75 129.15
CA THR A 352 22.45 -23.75 128.22
C THR A 352 21.39 -24.10 127.17
N SER A 353 20.17 -24.44 127.59
CA SER A 353 19.07 -24.73 126.63
C SER A 353 18.67 -23.52 125.79
N LYS A 354 18.84 -22.28 126.29
CA LYS A 354 18.67 -21.05 125.47
C LYS A 354 19.78 -20.89 124.43
N VAL A 355 21.03 -21.25 124.76
CA VAL A 355 22.16 -21.24 123.81
C VAL A 355 21.98 -22.33 122.75
N GLU A 356 21.55 -23.54 123.13
CA GLU A 356 21.21 -24.62 122.19
C GLU A 356 20.08 -24.19 121.24
N THR A 357 18.99 -23.65 121.79
CA THR A 357 17.87 -23.08 121.01
C THR A 357 18.35 -21.96 120.08
N ALA A 358 19.27 -21.10 120.52
CA ALA A 358 19.85 -20.05 119.68
C ALA A 358 20.70 -20.63 118.54
N GLN A 359 21.50 -21.66 118.80
CA GLN A 359 22.31 -22.34 117.77
C GLN A 359 21.44 -23.05 116.73
N GLU A 360 20.33 -23.67 117.12
CA GLU A 360 19.38 -24.26 116.18
C GLU A 360 18.68 -23.18 115.33
N ASN A 361 18.28 -22.07 115.94
CA ASN A 361 17.73 -20.93 115.20
C ASN A 361 18.74 -20.32 114.22
N THR A 362 20.02 -20.21 114.59
CA THR A 362 21.08 -19.74 113.68
C THR A 362 21.20 -20.67 112.46
N LYS A 363 21.32 -21.99 112.66
CA LYS A 363 21.36 -22.99 111.57
C LYS A 363 20.12 -22.91 110.67
N ALA A 364 18.94 -22.68 111.26
CA ALA A 364 17.68 -22.53 110.53
C ALA A 364 17.59 -21.20 109.75
N ILE A 365 18.29 -20.15 110.19
CA ILE A 365 18.44 -18.88 109.47
C ILE A 365 19.47 -19.01 108.34
N GLU A 366 20.62 -19.64 108.58
CA GLU A 366 21.64 -19.94 107.56
C GLU A 366 21.05 -20.76 106.41
N ALA A 367 20.31 -21.84 106.71
CA ALA A 367 19.64 -22.65 105.70
C ALA A 367 18.59 -21.87 104.89
N LYS A 368 17.89 -20.91 105.52
CA LYS A 368 16.95 -20.01 104.82
C LYS A 368 17.67 -18.98 103.96
N LEU A 369 18.82 -18.47 104.41
CA LEU A 369 19.64 -17.52 103.67
C LEU A 369 20.17 -18.17 102.39
N SER A 370 20.79 -19.35 102.47
CA SER A 370 21.25 -20.06 101.27
C SER A 370 20.12 -20.51 100.34
N GLN A 371 18.90 -20.77 100.86
CA GLN A 371 17.74 -20.96 100.00
C GLN A 371 17.28 -19.66 99.31
N ALA A 372 17.43 -18.51 99.96
CA ALA A 372 17.13 -17.21 99.36
C ALA A 372 18.19 -16.81 98.31
N GLU A 373 19.47 -17.03 98.58
CA GLU A 373 20.59 -16.82 97.63
C GLU A 373 20.42 -17.67 96.37
N ALA A 374 20.08 -18.96 96.52
CA ALA A 374 19.80 -19.85 95.39
C ALA A 374 18.57 -19.40 94.57
N LYS A 375 17.52 -18.89 95.23
CA LYS A 375 16.34 -18.34 94.55
C LYS A 375 16.63 -17.02 93.83
N LEU A 376 17.48 -16.17 94.41
CA LEU A 376 17.92 -14.93 93.79
C LEU A 376 18.74 -15.23 92.51
N SER A 377 19.73 -16.11 92.60
CA SER A 377 20.53 -16.51 91.44
C SER A 377 19.70 -17.17 90.33
N GLN A 378 18.66 -17.94 90.67
CA GLN A 378 17.70 -18.45 89.68
C GLN A 378 16.87 -17.32 89.05
N ALA A 379 16.39 -16.36 89.84
CA ALA A 379 15.63 -15.22 89.34
C ALA A 379 16.48 -14.29 88.44
N ASP A 380 17.77 -14.15 88.73
CA ASP A 380 18.72 -13.42 87.87
C ASP A 380 18.92 -14.15 86.54
N ALA A 381 19.13 -15.47 86.55
CA ALA A 381 19.23 -16.28 85.34
C ALA A 381 17.93 -16.30 84.52
N ASP A 382 16.77 -16.33 85.19
CA ASP A 382 15.46 -16.23 84.54
C ASP A 382 15.26 -14.82 83.92
N ASN A 383 15.73 -13.75 84.57
CA ASN A 383 15.73 -12.39 84.04
C ASN A 383 16.65 -12.24 82.81
N GLU A 384 17.85 -12.81 82.82
CA GLU A 384 18.72 -12.85 81.64
C GLU A 384 18.05 -13.61 80.48
N ALA A 385 17.46 -14.77 80.76
CA ALA A 385 16.75 -15.57 79.77
C ALA A 385 15.47 -14.87 79.22
N LEU A 386 14.76 -14.11 80.06
CA LEU A 386 13.64 -13.26 79.63
C LEU A 386 14.13 -12.07 78.80
N THR A 387 15.22 -11.41 79.19
CA THR A 387 15.82 -10.30 78.43
C THR A 387 16.27 -10.76 77.04
N ALA A 388 16.90 -11.92 76.94
CA ALA A 388 17.26 -12.53 75.65
C ALA A 388 16.02 -12.85 74.79
N LYS A 389 14.94 -13.37 75.38
CA LYS A 389 13.67 -13.62 74.68
C LYS A 389 12.99 -12.33 74.21
N VAL A 390 13.00 -11.28 75.02
CA VAL A 390 12.45 -9.95 74.65
C VAL A 390 13.24 -9.37 73.48
N LYS A 391 14.58 -9.40 73.53
CA LYS A 391 15.41 -8.92 72.41
C LYS A 391 15.17 -9.71 71.12
N ALA A 392 15.11 -11.05 71.20
CA ALA A 392 14.79 -11.89 70.05
C ALA A 392 13.37 -11.67 69.52
N ALA A 393 12.38 -11.39 70.38
CA ALA A 393 11.02 -11.04 69.95
C ALA A 393 10.98 -9.67 69.26
N GLN A 394 11.76 -8.70 69.74
CA GLN A 394 11.88 -7.37 69.16
C GLN A 394 12.57 -7.40 67.78
N GLU A 395 13.69 -8.12 67.64
CA GLU A 395 14.37 -8.36 66.36
C GLU A 395 13.44 -9.06 65.34
N ASN A 396 12.58 -9.99 65.80
CA ASN A 396 11.56 -10.61 64.95
C ASN A 396 10.42 -9.65 64.57
N ALA A 397 10.04 -8.71 65.43
CA ALA A 397 9.02 -7.72 65.14
C ALA A 397 9.50 -6.72 64.08
N GLU A 398 10.71 -6.17 64.25
CA GLU A 398 11.38 -5.29 63.28
C GLU A 398 11.51 -5.99 61.91
N ALA A 399 11.92 -7.27 61.89
CA ALA A 399 12.01 -8.08 60.68
C ALA A 399 10.66 -8.58 60.12
N LEU A 400 9.53 -8.28 60.78
CA LEU A 400 8.17 -8.48 60.26
C LEU A 400 7.59 -7.16 59.73
N GLU A 401 7.86 -6.03 60.37
CA GLU A 401 7.50 -4.70 59.87
C GLU A 401 8.20 -4.39 58.52
N GLU A 402 9.48 -4.72 58.38
CA GLU A 402 10.20 -4.58 57.11
C GLU A 402 9.55 -5.42 55.99
N LYS A 403 9.15 -6.66 56.30
CA LYS A 403 8.47 -7.55 55.35
C LYS A 403 7.06 -7.07 55.02
N LEU A 404 6.35 -6.48 55.97
CA LEU A 404 5.02 -5.91 55.74
C LEU A 404 5.11 -4.70 54.81
N SER A 405 6.00 -3.75 55.11
CA SER A 405 6.30 -2.59 54.26
C SER A 405 6.72 -2.99 52.84
N GLN A 406 7.57 -4.02 52.72
CA GLN A 406 7.97 -4.56 51.42
C GLN A 406 6.82 -5.30 50.70
N ALA A 407 5.91 -5.96 51.43
CA ALA A 407 4.70 -6.55 50.84
C ALA A 407 3.74 -5.47 50.33
N ASP A 408 3.51 -4.40 51.10
CA ASP A 408 2.65 -3.28 50.72
C ASP A 408 3.18 -2.56 49.48
N SER A 409 4.48 -2.25 49.42
CA SER A 409 5.12 -1.64 48.24
C SER A 409 5.02 -2.53 46.99
N ASN A 410 5.16 -3.86 47.16
CA ASN A 410 4.90 -4.81 46.07
C ASN A 410 3.42 -4.81 45.64
N ASN A 411 2.49 -4.65 46.57
CA ASN A 411 1.05 -4.58 46.32
C ASN A 411 0.67 -3.31 45.53
N GLU A 412 1.22 -2.15 45.91
CA GLU A 412 1.09 -0.91 45.14
C GLU A 412 1.64 -1.06 43.72
N ALA A 413 2.83 -1.64 43.57
CA ALA A 413 3.45 -1.88 42.27
C ALA A 413 2.66 -2.88 41.40
N LEU A 414 2.00 -3.87 42.00
CA LEU A 414 1.08 -4.78 41.31
C LEU A 414 -0.22 -4.09 40.91
N ASN A 415 -0.80 -3.27 41.79
CA ASN A 415 -2.03 -2.52 41.52
C ASN A 415 -1.84 -1.48 40.41
N ALA A 416 -0.68 -0.80 40.39
CA ALA A 416 -0.29 0.08 39.30
C ALA A 416 -0.17 -0.68 37.96
N LYS A 417 0.51 -1.84 37.94
CA LYS A 417 0.58 -2.71 36.75
C LYS A 417 -0.79 -3.20 36.29
N PHE A 418 -1.67 -3.56 37.23
CA PHE A 418 -3.05 -3.98 36.93
C PHE A 418 -3.86 -2.86 36.28
N LYS A 419 -3.75 -1.62 36.80
CA LYS A 419 -4.39 -0.46 36.19
C LYS A 419 -3.88 -0.19 34.77
N THR A 420 -2.56 -0.20 34.56
CA THR A 420 -1.96 -0.08 33.22
C THR A 420 -2.41 -1.20 32.27
N ALA A 421 -2.55 -2.43 32.77
CA ALA A 421 -3.09 -3.54 31.97
C ALA A 421 -4.57 -3.30 31.59
N GLN A 422 -5.40 -2.82 32.53
CA GLN A 422 -6.81 -2.50 32.26
C GLN A 422 -6.97 -1.36 31.25
N GLU A 423 -6.12 -0.33 31.32
CA GLU A 423 -6.09 0.78 30.36
C GLU A 423 -5.63 0.30 28.97
N ASN A 424 -4.62 -0.59 28.90
CA ASN A 424 -4.20 -1.22 27.65
C ASN A 424 -5.30 -2.10 27.03
N THR A 425 -6.05 -2.87 27.83
CA THR A 425 -7.19 -3.67 27.34
C THR A 425 -8.24 -2.79 26.68
N LYS A 426 -8.66 -1.69 27.33
CA LYS A 426 -9.62 -0.73 26.76
C LYS A 426 -9.11 -0.10 25.45
N ALA A 427 -7.81 0.18 25.37
CA ALA A 427 -7.19 0.71 24.15
C ALA A 427 -7.14 -0.33 23.01
N LEU A 428 -7.01 -1.63 23.34
CA LEU A 428 -7.10 -2.73 22.38
C LEU A 428 -8.53 -3.01 21.93
N GLU A 429 -9.50 -3.01 22.85
CA GLU A 429 -10.94 -3.10 22.54
C GLU A 429 -11.37 -2.00 21.56
N THR A 430 -10.99 -0.75 21.84
CA THR A 430 -11.28 0.41 20.97
C THR A 430 -10.67 0.23 19.57
N LYS A 431 -9.42 -0.24 19.48
CA LYS A 431 -8.76 -0.53 18.20
C LYS A 431 -9.39 -1.69 17.45
N LEU A 432 -9.88 -2.71 18.15
CA LEU A 432 -10.58 -3.84 17.55
C LEU A 432 -11.93 -3.40 16.96
N SER A 433 -12.71 -2.58 17.68
CA SER A 433 -13.94 -1.99 17.15
C SER A 433 -13.70 -1.13 15.91
N GLN A 434 -12.64 -0.31 15.90
CA GLN A 434 -12.27 0.46 14.70
C GLN A 434 -11.91 -0.47 13.52
N ALA A 435 -11.08 -1.49 13.76
CA ALA A 435 -10.67 -2.43 12.71
C ALA A 435 -11.84 -3.25 12.15
N VAL A 436 -12.89 -3.53 12.94
CA VAL A 436 -14.13 -4.15 12.44
C VAL A 436 -14.89 -3.19 11.53
N ALA A 437 -15.12 -1.94 11.95
CA ALA A 437 -15.83 -0.94 11.14
C ALA A 437 -15.10 -0.58 9.83
N ASP A 438 -13.76 -0.52 9.87
CA ASP A 438 -12.92 -0.33 8.70
C ASP A 438 -13.07 -1.50 7.71
N ASN A 439 -13.21 -2.74 8.21
CA ASN A 439 -13.35 -3.95 7.40
C ASN A 439 -14.76 -4.11 6.80
N GLU A 440 -15.81 -3.74 7.54
CA GLU A 440 -17.18 -3.58 7.00
C GLU A 440 -17.20 -2.54 5.87
N THR A 441 -16.53 -1.39 6.08
CA THR A 441 -16.40 -0.33 5.07
C THR A 441 -15.63 -0.79 3.82
N LEU A 442 -14.59 -1.61 3.98
CA LEU A 442 -13.86 -2.21 2.86
C LEU A 442 -14.73 -3.25 2.12
N THR A 443 -15.51 -4.05 2.84
CA THR A 443 -16.43 -5.04 2.26
C THR A 443 -17.47 -4.37 1.36
N GLY A 444 -18.12 -3.30 1.83
CA GLY A 444 -19.07 -2.53 1.01
C GLY A 444 -18.45 -1.86 -0.22
N LYS A 445 -17.17 -1.45 -0.14
CA LYS A 445 -16.40 -0.96 -1.30
C LYS A 445 -16.12 -2.06 -2.32
N VAL A 446 -15.77 -3.28 -1.87
CA VAL A 446 -15.56 -4.43 -2.75
C VAL A 446 -16.85 -4.83 -3.46
N GLU A 447 -17.99 -4.89 -2.77
CA GLU A 447 -19.29 -5.12 -3.43
C GLU A 447 -19.64 -4.06 -4.49
N THR A 448 -19.33 -2.80 -4.21
CA THR A 448 -19.58 -1.69 -5.14
C THR A 448 -18.67 -1.78 -6.37
N ALA A 449 -17.40 -2.16 -6.17
CA ALA A 449 -16.46 -2.41 -7.26
C ALA A 449 -16.87 -3.62 -8.12
N GLN A 450 -17.36 -4.71 -7.50
CA GLN A 450 -17.86 -5.88 -8.22
C GLN A 450 -19.04 -5.51 -9.12
N LYS A 451 -20.09 -4.87 -8.57
CA LYS A 451 -21.26 -4.40 -9.35
C LYS A 451 -20.86 -3.46 -10.50
N SER A 452 -19.79 -2.68 -10.32
CA SER A 452 -19.23 -1.81 -11.37
C SER A 452 -18.48 -2.59 -12.45
N ALA A 453 -17.78 -3.67 -12.09
CA ALA A 453 -17.12 -4.56 -13.05
C ALA A 453 -18.14 -5.38 -13.86
N ASP A 454 -19.16 -5.94 -13.20
CA ASP A 454 -20.24 -6.70 -13.84
C ASP A 454 -20.95 -5.84 -14.92
N ALA A 455 -21.28 -4.58 -14.60
CA ALA A 455 -21.89 -3.64 -15.53
C ALA A 455 -20.96 -3.22 -16.69
N LEU A 456 -19.63 -3.21 -16.48
CA LEU A 456 -18.65 -2.95 -17.54
C LEU A 456 -18.48 -4.16 -18.47
N GLU A 457 -18.61 -5.39 -17.96
CA GLU A 457 -18.65 -6.59 -18.81
C GLU A 457 -19.92 -6.62 -19.67
N GLU A 458 -21.09 -6.24 -19.13
CA GLU A 458 -22.33 -6.11 -19.90
C GLU A 458 -22.20 -5.07 -21.01
N GLN A 459 -21.69 -3.87 -20.71
CA GLN A 459 -21.43 -2.83 -21.71
C GLN A 459 -20.42 -3.27 -22.77
N LEU A 460 -19.37 -4.00 -22.39
CA LEU A 460 -18.39 -4.58 -23.32
C LEU A 460 -19.01 -5.68 -24.19
N GLY A 461 -19.99 -6.43 -23.68
CA GLY A 461 -20.80 -7.38 -24.43
C GLY A 461 -21.65 -6.67 -25.49
N GLN A 462 -22.42 -5.66 -25.08
CA GLN A 462 -23.24 -4.86 -26.00
C GLN A 462 -22.39 -4.19 -27.10
N ALA A 463 -21.27 -3.58 -26.74
CA ALA A 463 -20.38 -2.93 -27.70
C ALA A 463 -19.77 -3.90 -28.75
N LYS A 464 -19.61 -5.19 -28.41
CA LYS A 464 -19.21 -6.22 -29.38
C LYS A 464 -20.35 -6.57 -30.33
N ALA A 465 -21.56 -6.78 -29.82
CA ALA A 465 -22.74 -7.06 -30.64
C ALA A 465 -23.10 -5.88 -31.58
N ASP A 466 -22.96 -4.65 -31.10
CA ASP A 466 -23.13 -3.43 -31.90
C ASP A 466 -22.06 -3.34 -33.00
N LYS A 467 -20.80 -3.67 -32.69
CA LYS A 467 -19.72 -3.73 -33.69
C LYS A 467 -19.99 -4.76 -34.77
N GLU A 468 -20.41 -5.98 -34.42
CA GLU A 468 -20.76 -7.03 -35.39
C GLU A 468 -21.94 -6.60 -36.27
N THR A 469 -22.97 -6.01 -35.65
CA THR A 469 -24.13 -5.44 -36.35
C THR A 469 -23.76 -4.31 -37.30
N LEU A 470 -22.79 -3.45 -36.93
CA LEU A 470 -22.26 -2.41 -37.80
C LEU A 470 -21.40 -2.98 -38.93
N SER A 471 -20.59 -4.01 -38.67
CA SER A 471 -19.78 -4.69 -39.68
C SER A 471 -20.65 -5.28 -40.80
N ALA A 472 -21.70 -6.03 -40.44
CA ALA A 472 -22.65 -6.59 -41.40
C ALA A 472 -23.44 -5.52 -42.17
N LYS A 473 -23.69 -4.35 -41.57
CA LYS A 473 -24.27 -3.19 -42.28
C LYS A 473 -23.28 -2.57 -43.27
N VAL A 474 -22.00 -2.49 -42.93
CA VAL A 474 -20.94 -1.99 -43.83
C VAL A 474 -20.75 -2.94 -45.02
N GLU A 475 -20.65 -4.25 -44.78
CA GLU A 475 -20.56 -5.27 -45.85
C GLU A 475 -21.73 -5.14 -46.83
N LYS A 476 -22.97 -5.12 -46.31
CA LYS A 476 -24.18 -4.95 -47.13
C LYS A 476 -24.28 -3.59 -47.84
N SER A 477 -23.64 -2.55 -47.31
CA SER A 477 -23.50 -1.25 -47.98
C SER A 477 -22.43 -1.27 -49.07
N GLN A 478 -21.37 -2.06 -48.92
CA GLN A 478 -20.35 -2.29 -49.95
C GLN A 478 -20.95 -3.09 -51.11
N GLU A 479 -21.58 -4.25 -50.84
CA GLU A 479 -22.30 -5.05 -51.85
C GLU A 479 -23.24 -4.19 -52.71
N ARG A 480 -24.00 -3.29 -52.07
CA ARG A 480 -24.92 -2.38 -52.75
C ARG A 480 -24.21 -1.28 -53.54
N THR A 481 -23.02 -0.86 -53.13
CA THR A 481 -22.20 0.10 -53.87
C THR A 481 -21.64 -0.56 -55.12
N ASP A 482 -21.09 -1.77 -54.99
CA ASP A 482 -20.52 -2.54 -56.10
C ASP A 482 -21.57 -2.80 -57.21
N VAL A 483 -22.80 -3.18 -56.83
CA VAL A 483 -23.94 -3.34 -57.76
C VAL A 483 -24.37 -2.02 -58.42
N LEU A 484 -24.27 -0.89 -57.72
CA LEU A 484 -24.57 0.43 -58.29
C LEU A 484 -23.47 0.91 -59.24
N GLU A 485 -22.21 0.53 -59.02
CA GLU A 485 -21.11 0.79 -59.96
C GLU A 485 -21.24 -0.06 -61.23
N GLU A 486 -21.65 -1.33 -61.12
CA GLU A 486 -21.97 -2.20 -62.26
C GLU A 486 -23.11 -1.62 -63.11
N GLN A 487 -24.25 -1.28 -62.49
CA GLN A 487 -25.40 -0.65 -63.17
C GLN A 487 -25.04 0.71 -63.81
N LEU A 488 -24.15 1.49 -63.18
CA LEU A 488 -23.63 2.74 -63.75
C LEU A 488 -22.67 2.48 -64.93
N GLY A 489 -22.00 1.33 -64.96
CA GLY A 489 -21.22 0.85 -66.11
C GLY A 489 -22.12 0.48 -67.29
N GLU A 490 -23.14 -0.35 -67.06
CA GLU A 490 -24.15 -0.73 -68.06
C GLU A 490 -24.83 0.51 -68.67
N ALA A 491 -25.32 1.42 -67.82
CA ALA A 491 -26.01 2.64 -68.27
C ALA A 491 -25.11 3.59 -69.10
N LYS A 492 -23.78 3.55 -68.92
CA LYS A 492 -22.83 4.29 -69.78
C LYS A 492 -22.68 3.60 -71.14
N ALA A 493 -22.52 2.27 -71.17
CA ALA A 493 -22.41 1.51 -72.41
C ALA A 493 -23.69 1.59 -73.26
N ASP A 494 -24.86 1.57 -72.62
CA ASP A 494 -26.16 1.82 -73.27
C ASP A 494 -26.25 3.24 -73.83
N LYS A 495 -25.81 4.26 -73.07
CA LYS A 495 -25.77 5.65 -73.55
C LYS A 495 -24.87 5.80 -74.79
N GLU A 496 -23.67 5.22 -74.78
CA GLU A 496 -22.74 5.24 -75.92
C GLU A 496 -23.35 4.51 -77.13
N THR A 497 -23.95 3.34 -76.90
CA THR A 497 -24.68 2.57 -77.92
C THR A 497 -25.86 3.34 -78.51
N LEU A 498 -26.58 4.12 -77.70
CA LEU A 498 -27.66 5.00 -78.15
C LEU A 498 -27.13 6.22 -78.91
N SER A 499 -26.01 6.83 -78.50
CA SER A 499 -25.37 7.93 -79.24
C SER A 499 -24.98 7.48 -80.66
N ALA A 500 -24.28 6.35 -80.79
CA ALA A 500 -23.90 5.79 -82.08
C ALA A 500 -25.10 5.38 -82.96
N LYS A 501 -26.26 5.05 -82.36
CA LYS A 501 -27.51 4.84 -83.09
C LYS A 501 -28.12 6.17 -83.56
N VAL A 502 -28.08 7.22 -82.75
CA VAL A 502 -28.55 8.56 -83.12
C VAL A 502 -27.70 9.16 -84.24
N GLU A 503 -26.37 9.04 -84.16
CA GLU A 503 -25.43 9.45 -85.21
C GLU A 503 -25.76 8.77 -86.55
N LYS A 504 -25.94 7.44 -86.57
CA LYS A 504 -26.38 6.70 -87.77
C LYS A 504 -27.78 7.06 -88.28
N ILE A 505 -28.68 7.50 -87.41
CA ILE A 505 -29.99 8.01 -87.82
C ILE A 505 -29.85 9.40 -88.44
N GLN A 506 -28.93 10.25 -87.94
CA GLN A 506 -28.63 11.54 -88.54
C GLN A 506 -27.98 11.37 -89.93
N GLU A 507 -26.90 10.58 -90.05
CA GLU A 507 -26.25 10.27 -91.33
C GLU A 507 -27.26 9.80 -92.39
N ARG A 508 -28.20 8.94 -91.99
CA ARG A 508 -29.27 8.42 -92.86
C ARG A 508 -30.35 9.46 -93.17
N THR A 509 -30.64 10.38 -92.26
CA THR A 509 -31.56 11.50 -92.50
C THR A 509 -30.95 12.45 -93.51
N ASP A 510 -29.71 12.88 -93.30
CA ASP A 510 -28.97 13.77 -94.19
C ASP A 510 -28.89 13.20 -95.62
N ALA A 511 -28.58 11.90 -95.76
CA ALA A 511 -28.56 11.21 -97.04
C ALA A 511 -29.94 11.08 -97.71
N LEU A 512 -31.02 10.98 -96.93
CA LEU A 512 -32.40 10.99 -97.46
C LEU A 512 -32.85 12.39 -97.87
N GLU A 513 -32.40 13.44 -97.17
CA GLU A 513 -32.62 14.83 -97.58
C GLU A 513 -31.87 15.17 -98.86
N GLU A 514 -30.63 14.69 -99.03
CA GLU A 514 -29.90 14.82 -100.29
C GLU A 514 -30.63 14.11 -101.45
N GLN A 515 -31.03 12.84 -101.26
CA GLN A 515 -31.81 12.10 -102.26
C GLN A 515 -33.14 12.80 -102.61
N LEU A 516 -33.82 13.39 -101.63
CA LEU A 516 -35.03 14.18 -101.86
C LEU A 516 -34.74 15.49 -102.61
N GLY A 517 -33.58 16.11 -102.38
CA GLY A 517 -33.10 17.26 -103.14
C GLY A 517 -32.80 16.92 -104.60
N GLN A 518 -32.06 15.83 -104.84
CA GLN A 518 -31.77 15.30 -106.17
C GLN A 518 -33.07 14.95 -106.93
N ALA A 519 -33.99 14.21 -106.29
CA ALA A 519 -35.27 13.83 -106.88
C ALA A 519 -36.17 15.04 -107.23
N LYS A 520 -36.12 16.13 -106.46
CA LYS A 520 -36.79 17.40 -106.81
C LYS A 520 -36.16 18.03 -108.05
N ALA A 521 -34.83 18.16 -108.09
CA ALA A 521 -34.12 18.75 -109.22
C ALA A 521 -34.32 17.95 -110.53
N ASP A 522 -34.35 16.62 -110.45
CA ASP A 522 -34.70 15.77 -111.60
C ASP A 522 -36.17 15.91 -112.02
N ASN A 523 -37.10 16.09 -111.07
CA ASN A 523 -38.51 16.34 -111.39
C ASN A 523 -38.71 17.71 -112.06
N ASP A 524 -38.04 18.77 -111.57
CA ASP A 524 -38.04 20.10 -112.20
C ASP A 524 -37.46 20.03 -113.62
N ARG A 525 -36.37 19.26 -113.80
CA ARG A 525 -35.73 19.00 -115.10
C ARG A 525 -36.57 18.13 -116.04
N LEU A 526 -37.42 17.25 -115.52
CA LEU A 526 -38.43 16.55 -116.30
C LEU A 526 -39.57 17.50 -116.70
N GLY A 527 -40.00 18.39 -115.81
CA GLY A 527 -41.00 19.43 -116.10
C GLY A 527 -40.57 20.40 -117.20
N THR A 528 -39.31 20.85 -117.20
CA THR A 528 -38.77 21.67 -118.30
C THR A 528 -38.72 20.88 -119.61
N ARG A 529 -38.21 19.64 -119.59
CA ARG A 529 -38.20 18.76 -120.79
C ARG A 529 -39.59 18.44 -121.33
N VAL A 530 -40.60 18.30 -120.49
CA VAL A 530 -41.99 18.15 -120.92
C VAL A 530 -42.47 19.43 -121.61
N SER A 531 -42.20 20.59 -121.03
CA SER A 531 -42.53 21.90 -121.64
C SER A 531 -41.83 22.10 -122.99
N ASP A 532 -40.56 21.72 -123.11
CA ASP A 532 -39.78 21.78 -124.36
C ASP A 532 -40.39 20.84 -125.43
N CYS A 533 -40.74 19.61 -125.06
CA CYS A 533 -41.38 18.64 -125.96
C CYS A 533 -42.80 19.06 -126.36
N GLU A 534 -43.57 19.70 -125.47
CA GLU A 534 -44.87 20.30 -125.80
C GLU A 534 -44.74 21.50 -126.75
N GLY A 535 -43.66 22.28 -126.63
CA GLY A 535 -43.25 23.30 -127.61
C GLY A 535 -42.97 22.68 -128.97
N GLN A 536 -42.04 21.72 -129.03
CA GLN A 536 -41.69 21.02 -130.27
C GLN A 536 -42.90 20.35 -130.95
N LEU A 537 -43.83 19.78 -130.16
CA LEU A 537 -45.08 19.21 -130.67
C LEU A 537 -46.06 20.27 -131.20
N ARG A 538 -46.04 21.49 -130.67
CA ARG A 538 -46.83 22.63 -131.17
C ARG A 538 -46.25 23.15 -132.47
N ASP A 539 -44.93 23.31 -132.53
CA ASP A 539 -44.22 23.80 -133.71
C ASP A 539 -44.37 22.79 -134.87
N SER A 540 -44.14 21.50 -134.60
CA SER A 540 -44.34 20.42 -135.59
C SER A 540 -45.78 20.31 -136.10
N ARG A 541 -46.78 20.71 -135.29
CA ARG A 541 -48.18 20.80 -135.74
C ARG A 541 -48.39 22.00 -136.66
N GLY A 542 -47.79 23.14 -136.35
CA GLY A 542 -47.77 24.32 -137.22
C GLY A 542 -47.14 24.01 -138.58
N ASP A 543 -46.01 23.30 -138.60
CA ASP A 543 -45.34 22.85 -139.84
C ASP A 543 -46.26 21.92 -140.66
N VAL A 544 -46.94 20.96 -140.02
CA VAL A 544 -47.90 20.07 -140.70
C VAL A 544 -49.12 20.84 -141.24
N GLU A 545 -49.59 21.89 -140.57
CA GLU A 545 -50.66 22.76 -141.06
C GLU A 545 -50.19 23.64 -142.23
N ALA A 546 -48.96 24.17 -142.18
CA ALA A 546 -48.35 24.92 -143.28
C ALA A 546 -48.15 24.04 -144.53
N LEU A 547 -47.59 22.84 -144.37
CA LEU A 547 -47.39 21.87 -145.46
C LEU A 547 -48.72 21.40 -146.07
N ARG A 548 -49.79 21.29 -145.27
CA ARG A 548 -51.15 21.01 -145.78
C ARG A 548 -51.70 22.17 -146.61
N ALA A 549 -51.50 23.41 -146.17
CA ALA A 549 -51.89 24.60 -146.93
C ALA A 549 -51.10 24.73 -148.24
N GLU A 550 -49.82 24.35 -148.24
CA GLU A 550 -48.97 24.32 -149.43
C GLU A 550 -49.39 23.22 -150.41
N LEU A 551 -49.62 21.98 -149.95
CA LEU A 551 -50.21 20.91 -150.76
C LEU A 551 -51.56 21.31 -151.38
N SER A 552 -52.40 22.04 -150.63
CA SER A 552 -53.67 22.54 -151.15
C SER A 552 -53.50 23.61 -152.25
N ARG A 553 -52.40 24.37 -152.27
CA ARG A 553 -52.05 25.29 -153.37
C ARG A 553 -51.52 24.52 -154.57
N ILE A 554 -50.58 23.60 -154.34
CA ILE A 554 -49.98 22.77 -155.40
C ILE A 554 -51.06 21.96 -156.14
N ASN A 555 -52.06 21.41 -155.43
CA ASN A 555 -53.18 20.73 -156.07
C ASN A 555 -54.02 21.69 -156.94
N ALA A 556 -54.37 22.87 -156.43
CA ALA A 556 -55.12 23.87 -157.21
C ALA A 556 -54.34 24.40 -158.44
N ASP A 557 -53.01 24.46 -158.37
CA ASP A 557 -52.16 24.80 -159.51
C ASP A 557 -51.97 23.62 -160.49
N ASN A 558 -51.95 22.37 -160.01
CA ASN A 558 -52.04 21.19 -160.87
C ASN A 558 -53.39 21.13 -161.61
N ASP A 559 -54.51 21.41 -160.95
CA ASP A 559 -55.83 21.46 -161.60
C ASP A 559 -55.86 22.53 -162.70
N ARG A 560 -55.27 23.71 -162.45
CA ARG A 560 -55.08 24.77 -163.46
C ARG A 560 -54.20 24.31 -164.62
N LEU A 561 -53.10 23.60 -164.36
CA LEU A 561 -52.20 23.10 -165.39
C LEU A 561 -52.85 21.98 -166.22
N ASN A 562 -53.60 21.08 -165.61
CA ASN A 562 -54.36 20.02 -166.28
C ASN A 562 -55.44 20.60 -167.20
N ASN A 563 -56.18 21.61 -166.75
CA ASN A 563 -57.15 22.31 -167.60
C ASN A 563 -56.46 22.95 -168.81
N ARG A 564 -55.36 23.70 -168.59
CA ARG A 564 -54.57 24.30 -169.68
C ARG A 564 -53.95 23.28 -170.63
N LEU A 565 -53.62 22.08 -170.15
CA LEU A 565 -53.14 20.98 -170.98
C LEU A 565 -54.28 20.46 -171.86
N SER A 566 -55.46 20.24 -171.29
CA SER A 566 -56.66 19.83 -172.04
C SER A 566 -57.09 20.88 -173.08
N ASP A 567 -56.97 22.17 -172.78
CA ASP A 567 -57.23 23.27 -173.73
C ASP A 567 -56.23 23.19 -174.91
N ALA A 568 -54.93 23.06 -174.62
CA ALA A 568 -53.88 22.98 -175.63
C ALA A 568 -53.92 21.67 -176.45
N GLU A 569 -54.36 20.55 -175.86
CA GLU A 569 -54.60 19.30 -176.57
C GLU A 569 -55.76 19.42 -177.56
N ALA A 570 -56.82 20.16 -177.21
CA ALA A 570 -57.94 20.45 -178.11
C ALA A 570 -57.51 21.33 -179.31
N GLU A 571 -56.71 22.38 -179.07
CA GLU A 571 -56.08 23.18 -180.13
C GLU A 571 -55.20 22.31 -181.05
N LEU A 572 -54.46 21.35 -180.47
CA LEU A 572 -53.61 20.39 -181.20
C LEU A 572 -54.40 19.31 -181.96
N THR A 573 -55.67 19.04 -181.62
CA THR A 573 -56.55 18.22 -182.46
C THR A 573 -57.12 19.04 -183.62
N ASN A 574 -57.64 20.24 -183.37
CA ASN A 574 -58.22 21.09 -184.41
C ASN A 574 -57.20 21.43 -185.51
N THR A 575 -55.98 21.83 -185.12
CA THR A 575 -54.89 22.11 -186.07
C THR A 575 -54.40 20.86 -186.83
N ARG A 576 -54.59 19.64 -186.31
CA ARG A 576 -54.32 18.41 -187.08
C ARG A 576 -55.40 18.12 -188.12
N GLU A 577 -56.66 18.38 -187.80
CA GLU A 577 -57.77 18.25 -188.75
C GLU A 577 -57.63 19.27 -189.89
N GLU A 578 -57.25 20.51 -189.59
CA GLU A 578 -56.90 21.55 -190.58
C GLU A 578 -55.72 21.16 -191.49
N ASN A 579 -54.67 20.54 -190.94
CA ASN A 579 -53.55 20.03 -191.75
C ASN A 579 -53.95 18.83 -192.61
N ALA A 580 -54.90 17.99 -192.15
CA ALA A 580 -55.38 16.84 -192.91
C ALA A 580 -56.25 17.26 -194.12
N THR A 581 -57.07 18.30 -193.99
CA THR A 581 -57.80 18.86 -195.16
C THR A 581 -56.84 19.54 -196.14
N LEU A 582 -55.89 20.35 -195.66
CA LEU A 582 -54.88 20.98 -196.52
C LEU A 582 -54.00 19.96 -197.27
N ALA A 583 -53.74 18.80 -196.68
CA ALA A 583 -53.01 17.72 -197.37
C ALA A 583 -53.81 17.11 -198.54
N ALA A 584 -55.13 16.93 -198.37
CA ALA A 584 -55.99 16.41 -199.43
C ALA A 584 -56.17 17.40 -200.59
N GLU A 585 -56.30 18.71 -200.30
CA GLU A 585 -56.33 19.76 -201.33
C GLU A 585 -55.02 19.82 -202.14
N LEU A 586 -53.89 19.42 -201.53
CA LEU A 586 -52.60 19.32 -202.21
C LEU A 586 -52.53 18.08 -203.12
N GLU A 587 -53.03 16.93 -202.66
CA GLU A 587 -53.08 15.67 -203.43
C GLU A 587 -53.94 15.82 -204.70
N ASP A 588 -55.15 16.37 -204.57
CA ASP A 588 -56.03 16.75 -205.71
C ASP A 588 -55.31 17.69 -206.72
N SER A 589 -54.42 18.56 -206.23
CA SER A 589 -53.67 19.50 -207.07
C SER A 589 -52.48 18.85 -207.79
N GLU A 590 -51.87 17.80 -207.23
CA GLU A 590 -50.78 17.06 -207.88
C GLU A 590 -51.29 16.12 -208.98
N ASP A 591 -52.44 15.46 -208.78
CA ASP A 591 -53.13 14.64 -209.79
C ASP A 591 -53.47 15.48 -211.05
N ILE A 592 -53.94 16.71 -210.86
CA ILE A 592 -54.20 17.67 -211.95
C ILE A 592 -52.91 18.03 -212.71
N ARG A 593 -51.77 18.15 -212.02
CA ARG A 593 -50.47 18.43 -212.64
C ARG A 593 -50.00 17.26 -213.51
N GLU A 594 -50.02 16.03 -212.99
CA GLU A 594 -49.57 14.85 -213.75
C GLU A 594 -50.43 14.60 -215.00
N ALA A 595 -51.75 14.84 -214.89
CA ALA A 595 -52.67 14.78 -216.03
C ALA A 595 -52.30 15.80 -217.14
N LEU A 596 -51.88 17.02 -216.77
CA LEU A 596 -51.45 18.05 -217.72
C LEU A 596 -50.09 17.72 -218.36
N GLU A 597 -49.12 17.22 -217.60
CA GLU A 597 -47.82 16.78 -218.14
C GLU A 597 -47.98 15.64 -219.16
N GLY A 598 -48.87 14.67 -218.88
CA GLY A 598 -49.24 13.60 -219.81
C GLY A 598 -49.90 14.08 -221.12
N GLU A 599 -50.51 15.27 -221.12
CA GLU A 599 -51.09 15.91 -222.32
C GLU A 599 -50.00 16.64 -223.14
N VAL A 600 -49.07 17.34 -222.46
CA VAL A 600 -47.92 18.02 -223.08
C VAL A 600 -47.00 17.02 -223.81
N ILE A 601 -46.74 15.86 -223.22
CA ILE A 601 -45.94 14.80 -223.86
C ILE A 601 -46.60 14.31 -225.16
N ARG A 602 -47.93 14.10 -225.16
CA ARG A 602 -48.68 13.70 -226.37
C ARG A 602 -48.66 14.76 -227.47
N LEU A 603 -48.70 16.05 -227.11
CA LEU A 603 -48.57 17.15 -228.07
C LEU A 603 -47.15 17.22 -228.66
N THR A 604 -46.11 17.00 -227.84
CA THR A 604 -44.70 17.10 -228.24
C THR A 604 -44.31 16.06 -229.30
N ILE A 605 -44.77 14.81 -229.15
CA ILE A 605 -44.59 13.75 -230.16
C ILE A 605 -45.25 14.17 -231.48
N ARG A 606 -46.48 14.67 -231.42
CA ARG A 606 -47.28 15.04 -232.59
C ARG A 606 -46.72 16.23 -233.39
N VAL A 607 -46.03 17.16 -232.71
CA VAL A 607 -45.27 18.24 -233.36
C VAL A 607 -44.00 17.69 -234.03
N SER A 608 -43.38 16.66 -233.46
CA SER A 608 -42.16 16.04 -234.01
C SER A 608 -42.44 15.33 -235.34
N ASP A 609 -43.49 14.51 -235.40
CA ASP A 609 -43.89 13.79 -236.62
C ASP A 609 -44.17 14.76 -237.79
N ALA A 610 -44.86 15.87 -237.51
CA ALA A 610 -45.21 16.88 -238.52
C ALA A 610 -43.98 17.61 -239.11
N ARG A 611 -42.94 17.85 -238.29
CA ARG A 611 -41.69 18.48 -238.75
C ARG A 611 -40.88 17.56 -239.68
N GLU A 612 -41.02 16.24 -239.56
CA GLU A 612 -40.33 15.26 -240.41
C GLU A 612 -40.99 15.14 -241.79
N GLU A 613 -42.33 15.13 -241.87
CA GLU A 613 -43.05 15.19 -243.17
C GLU A 613 -42.71 16.46 -243.96
N GLN A 614 -42.56 17.61 -243.29
CA GLN A 614 -42.21 18.89 -243.92
C GLN A 614 -40.81 18.88 -244.60
N ARG A 615 -39.88 18.03 -244.14
CA ARG A 615 -38.57 17.83 -244.79
C ARG A 615 -38.65 16.96 -246.04
N SER A 616 -39.61 16.04 -246.12
CA SER A 616 -39.76 15.09 -247.22
C SER A 616 -40.11 15.78 -248.55
N THR A 617 -40.98 16.79 -248.50
CA THR A 617 -41.52 17.47 -249.69
C THR A 617 -40.61 18.59 -250.23
N ARG A 618 -39.80 19.23 -249.38
CA ARG A 618 -39.03 20.47 -249.70
C ARG A 618 -37.80 20.28 -250.62
N ARG A 619 -37.63 19.13 -251.30
CA ARG A 619 -36.42 18.82 -252.11
C ARG A 619 -36.63 18.48 -253.60
N THR A 620 -37.88 18.31 -254.05
CA THR A 620 -38.13 17.48 -255.24
C THR A 620 -38.46 18.25 -256.53
N ILE A 621 -38.95 19.50 -256.44
CA ILE A 621 -39.52 20.23 -257.59
C ILE A 621 -39.13 21.72 -257.57
N MET A 622 -37.97 22.05 -258.15
CA MET A 622 -37.58 23.30 -258.88
C MET A 622 -36.02 23.37 -258.96
N PRO A 623 -35.35 23.77 -260.06
CA PRO A 623 -33.95 23.39 -260.31
C PRO A 623 -32.95 24.56 -260.45
N THR A 624 -32.07 24.87 -259.51
CA THR A 624 -31.89 24.39 -258.12
C THR A 624 -32.48 25.43 -257.16
N GLU A 625 -33.78 25.64 -257.27
CA GLU A 625 -34.37 26.97 -257.15
C GLU A 625 -35.04 27.24 -255.79
N PHE A 626 -35.02 28.53 -255.43
CA PHE A 626 -35.94 29.20 -254.50
C PHE A 626 -36.14 28.58 -253.11
N GLN A 627 -35.18 28.85 -252.20
CA GLN A 627 -35.41 28.78 -250.75
C GLN A 627 -34.87 30.04 -250.04
N ASP A 628 -35.31 31.20 -250.54
CA ASP A 628 -35.50 32.35 -249.66
C ASP A 628 -36.55 31.98 -248.57
N SER A 629 -36.30 32.45 -247.36
CA SER A 629 -37.23 32.51 -246.22
C SER A 629 -37.75 31.17 -245.64
N ASP A 630 -38.14 31.29 -244.37
CA ASP A 630 -39.34 30.75 -243.74
C ASP A 630 -39.94 29.49 -244.41
N ASP A 631 -39.59 28.33 -243.86
CA ASP A 631 -40.45 27.78 -242.81
C ASP A 631 -39.86 26.48 -242.26
N GLY A 632 -39.93 26.33 -240.93
CA GLY A 632 -39.26 25.22 -240.25
C GLY A 632 -39.43 25.15 -238.73
N LEU A 633 -40.44 25.83 -238.17
CA LEU A 633 -40.98 25.61 -236.82
C LEU A 633 -39.96 25.26 -235.73
N GLU A 634 -39.39 26.26 -235.06
CA GLU A 634 -38.95 26.10 -233.66
C GLU A 634 -39.50 27.22 -232.76
N ASP A 635 -40.67 27.73 -233.13
CA ASP A 635 -41.45 28.66 -232.31
C ASP A 635 -42.25 27.92 -231.23
N GLU A 636 -42.60 28.69 -230.21
CA GLU A 636 -43.77 28.55 -229.34
C GLU A 636 -43.93 27.41 -228.30
N PHE A 637 -42.94 26.54 -228.01
CA PHE A 637 -43.13 25.51 -226.95
C PHE A 637 -42.04 25.29 -225.87
N SER A 638 -41.21 26.30 -225.58
CA SER A 638 -40.44 26.37 -224.31
C SER A 638 -40.46 27.76 -223.65
N ARG A 639 -41.57 28.49 -223.80
CA ARG A 639 -41.86 29.72 -223.03
C ARG A 639 -42.62 29.36 -221.74
N MET A 640 -42.51 30.22 -220.72
CA MET A 640 -43.48 30.44 -219.63
C MET A 640 -43.73 29.32 -218.58
N ALA A 641 -42.83 29.24 -217.60
CA ALA A 641 -43.06 29.01 -216.15
C ALA A 641 -41.68 29.26 -215.48
N MET A 642 -41.44 30.05 -214.42
CA MET A 642 -42.20 30.42 -213.20
C MET A 642 -42.56 29.23 -212.32
#